data_AF-M1VEQ8-F1
#
_entry.id   AF-M1VEQ8-F1
#
_cell.length_a   1.000
_cell.length_b   1.000
_cell.length_c   1.000
_cell.angle_alpha   90.00
_cell.angle_beta   90.00
_cell.angle_gamma   90.00
#
_symmetry.space_group_name_H-M   'P 1'
#
loop_
_entity.id
_entity.type
_entity.pdbx_description
1 polymer ?
#
loop_
_entity_poly.entity_id
_entity_poly.type
_entity_poly.pdbx_seq_one_letter_code
_entity_poly.pdbx_strand_id
1 'polypeptide(L)'
;MLNCSRELGRATLATVWQKGQVSGLRAWYAQVTACDAAGGYRLGGKRLITQLISPADSVGSRKMGVPTAVSVQRLSSSCAGETGTAASERSASVPRFDPSVHIVTRRTRVREQLDAIFKPRAVAVIGATEKPGSVGRNIFQNLLSPFGGAVYPVNPKRSHILGIRAYPNVSSIPEPIDLAVITTPARTVPSIMHELADNRVPGCVIISAGFAEAQVGGEGRKLLDETLAEARRGGTRIIGPNCLGILNISTGMNASFGARAEYVKGDVALLSQSGALVCSLLDWALKERFGFSKVASLGTMCDVDWADMIRYIGEDTHSRSIVAYVESIGNVRAFISAAREVATTKPIVVIKAGRTPAAAAAAASHTGNLTGSDEVIGEVLRRAGVLRVDRIDDLFLTARVLAQQPRPRGKNLTIITNAGGPGILAADELVSGGGALTELSSETMDALDKVLPAAWSHANPVDIIGDATPETYAKALEICSKDVNTDGTLVILTPQVMTDATATADILVRAAATARAEDKPVLASWMGGIDVLAGQEILKRNEIPNFAFADVAVRIWNYLHRYNSILESLYEVPEGPSTRVAGMRQIKRSAEEMLEQARQAGRIVLNEYESKRLLSMYEIPVLEAKLAHSEDEAVEIAKRIGFPVVAKLLSHTITHKTDVGGVKVNLHTPDQVVEAFHSIRESVTKLRGAEHFQGVILERMIDLRPGGYEVLLGSTLDPQAGPIVAFGTGGTLVEVYRDVSLGIPPLNSALARQMMERTRIYNALKGVRGHDPADLEQLQTVVSRFSRMVCEQRLIKECDINPLFVTPRGIVAIDARVVLHDPHVSLDTVPQPAIRPYPSEYVSPWSGDSMGNLPVVIRPIHPSDTPKLLEFWDALSTTGTGYLVPQVVAAAPTRDVNLRDRWLRNRLLRIAFCDFNSEMVIIAEARDAEGSAAIHALAQLRLEPEPDPGHFAINVLDTDRGHGLGTEMLRRLMDIARREGLTRIWSEIAPENRAMQRICEKLGFQLGPLPDQENGNILAEYVLSA
;
A
#
# COMPACT_ATOMS: atom_id res chain seq x y z
N MET A 1 42.13 12.88 -34.30
CA MET A 1 43.59 12.66 -34.31
C MET A 1 44.23 13.91 -33.71
N LEU A 2 44.32 13.96 -32.38
CA LEU A 2 45.48 13.57 -31.57
C LEU A 2 46.70 14.48 -31.79
N ASN A 3 47.09 15.11 -30.68
CA ASN A 3 48.38 15.74 -30.36
C ASN A 3 48.61 17.21 -30.72
N CYS A 4 48.01 18.09 -29.93
CA CYS A 4 48.72 19.23 -29.32
C CYS A 4 48.10 19.55 -27.96
N SER A 5 48.34 18.68 -26.99
CA SER A 5 48.06 18.94 -25.56
C SER A 5 49.19 18.38 -24.72
N ARG A 6 50.32 19.09 -24.70
CA ARG A 6 51.26 19.07 -23.58
C ARG A 6 51.81 20.49 -23.46
N GLU A 7 51.89 20.94 -22.21
CA GLU A 7 52.39 22.25 -21.75
C GLU A 7 51.39 23.41 -21.79
N LEU A 8 50.56 23.49 -20.75
CA LEU A 8 50.45 24.68 -19.89
C LEU A 8 49.47 24.40 -18.75
N GLY A 9 49.90 23.50 -17.87
CA GLY A 9 49.41 23.45 -16.50
C GLY A 9 50.57 23.81 -15.59
N ARG A 10 50.54 25.03 -15.02
CA ARG A 10 50.96 25.37 -13.63
C ARG A 10 51.04 26.88 -13.44
N ALA A 11 50.41 27.34 -12.33
CA ALA A 11 50.51 28.65 -11.68
C ALA A 11 49.73 29.79 -12.39
N THR A 12 48.86 30.59 -11.77
CA THR A 12 48.71 30.95 -10.35
C THR A 12 47.29 31.51 -10.11
N LEU A 13 46.56 30.92 -9.16
CA LEU A 13 45.46 31.56 -8.45
C LEU A 13 46.06 32.20 -7.19
N ALA A 14 46.28 33.51 -7.18
CA ALA A 14 46.39 34.33 -5.96
C ALA A 14 46.71 35.80 -6.28
N THR A 15 45.76 36.55 -6.80
CA THR A 15 45.50 37.97 -6.47
C THR A 15 44.45 38.49 -7.43
N VAL A 16 43.24 38.76 -6.93
CA VAL A 16 42.40 39.95 -7.18
C VAL A 16 41.06 39.64 -6.50
N TRP A 17 41.06 39.78 -5.18
CA TRP A 17 39.85 40.07 -4.43
C TRP A 17 40.09 41.43 -3.77
N GLN A 18 40.08 42.48 -4.58
CA GLN A 18 39.92 43.85 -4.11
C GLN A 18 39.65 44.81 -5.28
N LYS A 19 38.60 45.61 -5.09
CA LYS A 19 38.14 46.77 -5.89
C LYS A 19 37.26 46.42 -7.09
N GLY A 20 35.96 46.65 -6.88
CA GLY A 20 34.97 46.66 -7.95
C GLY A 20 35.16 47.84 -8.89
N GLN A 21 34.81 47.62 -10.16
CA GLN A 21 34.11 48.60 -10.98
C GLN A 21 33.46 47.89 -12.19
N VAL A 22 32.23 48.30 -12.45
CA VAL A 22 31.32 47.82 -13.49
C VAL A 22 31.71 48.46 -14.83
N SER A 23 32.13 47.66 -15.80
CA SER A 23 31.93 47.88 -17.25
C SER A 23 32.76 46.87 -18.05
N GLY A 24 32.12 45.88 -18.68
CA GLY A 24 32.84 44.92 -19.53
C GLY A 24 32.10 43.65 -19.96
N LEU A 25 30.86 43.43 -19.48
CA LEU A 25 30.08 42.22 -19.76
C LEU A 25 28.86 42.46 -20.69
N ARG A 26 28.99 43.41 -21.62
CA ARG A 26 27.98 43.67 -22.68
C ARG A 26 28.47 43.47 -24.11
N ALA A 27 29.74 43.12 -24.33
CA ALA A 27 30.29 42.95 -25.68
C ALA A 27 30.49 41.48 -26.11
N TRP A 28 30.25 40.49 -25.24
CA TRP A 28 30.46 39.07 -25.58
C TRP A 28 29.16 38.27 -25.77
N TYR A 29 27.99 38.88 -25.49
CA TYR A 29 26.68 38.22 -25.60
C TYR A 29 25.91 38.56 -26.90
N ALA A 30 26.49 39.37 -27.79
CA ALA A 30 25.83 39.86 -29.02
C ALA A 30 26.35 39.23 -30.32
N GLN A 31 27.09 38.11 -30.27
CA GLN A 31 27.72 37.53 -31.46
C GLN A 31 27.53 36.00 -31.65
N VAL A 32 26.51 35.40 -31.00
CA VAL A 32 26.15 33.97 -31.21
C VAL A 32 24.64 33.76 -31.49
N THR A 33 23.87 34.82 -31.76
CA THR A 33 22.46 34.68 -32.16
C THR A 33 22.13 35.57 -33.37
N ALA A 34 22.66 35.19 -34.53
CA ALA A 34 22.13 35.59 -35.83
C ALA A 34 22.73 34.69 -36.92
N CYS A 35 22.08 33.57 -37.23
CA CYS A 35 22.03 32.93 -38.55
C CYS A 35 21.34 31.58 -38.41
N ASP A 36 20.02 31.55 -38.57
CA ASP A 36 19.35 30.49 -39.34
C ASP A 36 17.91 30.90 -39.62
N ALA A 37 17.77 31.75 -40.65
CA ALA A 37 16.53 31.97 -41.35
C ALA A 37 16.86 32.10 -42.84
N ALA A 38 16.14 31.30 -43.64
CA ALA A 38 16.04 31.30 -45.11
C ALA A 38 17.10 30.54 -45.94
N GLY A 39 16.71 29.33 -46.37
CA GLY A 39 16.51 29.05 -47.81
C GLY A 39 17.70 28.52 -48.65
N GLY A 40 17.66 27.20 -48.91
CA GLY A 40 17.85 26.55 -50.22
C GLY A 40 19.15 26.72 -51.03
N TYR A 41 19.84 25.62 -51.36
CA TYR A 41 19.96 25.07 -52.73
C TYR A 41 20.80 23.76 -52.74
N ARG A 42 20.54 22.96 -53.79
CA ARG A 42 21.06 21.60 -54.09
C ARG A 42 22.50 21.55 -54.62
N LEU A 43 23.02 20.32 -54.66
CA LEU A 43 24.11 19.70 -55.47
C LEU A 43 25.28 19.26 -54.57
N GLY A 44 25.85 18.06 -54.64
CA GLY A 44 25.61 16.89 -55.47
C GLY A 44 26.73 15.86 -55.19
N GLY A 45 26.40 14.58 -55.29
CA GLY A 45 27.27 13.55 -55.88
C GLY A 45 28.60 13.14 -55.22
N LYS A 46 28.59 11.86 -54.81
CA LYS A 46 29.62 10.82 -55.01
C LYS A 46 30.57 10.47 -53.84
N ARG A 47 30.44 9.18 -53.48
CA ARG A 47 31.32 8.32 -52.67
C ARG A 47 32.70 8.15 -53.32
N LEU A 48 33.70 7.87 -52.47
CA LEU A 48 34.79 6.94 -52.79
C LEU A 48 35.28 6.25 -51.50
N ILE A 49 35.30 4.93 -51.55
CA ILE A 49 35.87 3.98 -50.58
C ILE A 49 37.01 3.26 -51.31
N THR A 50 38.19 3.12 -50.69
CA THR A 50 39.15 1.98 -50.68
C THR A 50 40.46 2.45 -50.00
N GLN A 51 41.32 1.68 -49.31
CA GLN A 51 41.62 0.23 -49.26
C GLN A 51 42.62 -0.09 -48.10
N LEU A 52 42.88 -1.40 -47.90
CA LEU A 52 44.06 -2.10 -47.29
C LEU A 52 43.87 -2.71 -45.88
N ILE A 53 44.22 -3.96 -45.52
CA ILE A 53 44.58 -5.26 -46.17
C ILE A 53 44.60 -6.33 -45.03
N SER A 54 44.32 -7.60 -45.35
CA SER A 54 44.37 -8.83 -44.50
C SER A 54 45.70 -9.62 -44.71
N PRO A 55 46.06 -10.74 -44.02
CA PRO A 55 45.56 -12.09 -44.42
C PRO A 55 45.53 -13.21 -43.33
N ALA A 56 44.73 -14.27 -43.58
CA ALA A 56 44.97 -15.73 -43.40
C ALA A 56 43.65 -16.50 -43.08
N ASP A 57 43.30 -17.70 -43.57
CA ASP A 57 43.69 -18.55 -44.72
C ASP A 57 42.57 -19.61 -44.98
N SER A 58 42.20 -19.82 -46.25
CA SER A 58 41.83 -21.06 -47.01
C SER A 58 40.82 -22.09 -46.43
N VAL A 59 39.82 -22.64 -47.16
CA VAL A 59 39.78 -23.55 -48.34
C VAL A 59 38.29 -23.58 -48.78
N GLY A 60 37.81 -23.42 -50.03
CA GLY A 60 38.06 -24.16 -51.28
C GLY A 60 36.74 -24.35 -52.07
N SER A 61 36.55 -23.60 -53.17
CA SER A 61 35.93 -23.96 -54.49
C SER A 61 34.54 -24.68 -54.56
N ARG A 62 33.53 -24.35 -55.40
CA ARG A 62 33.47 -23.95 -56.82
C ARG A 62 32.07 -23.37 -57.20
N LYS A 63 32.06 -22.30 -58.03
CA LYS A 63 31.31 -22.04 -59.32
C LYS A 63 29.85 -22.54 -59.46
N MET A 64 28.83 -21.86 -60.02
CA MET A 64 28.58 -20.74 -60.95
C MET A 64 27.08 -20.34 -60.73
N GLY A 65 26.61 -19.09 -60.75
CA GLY A 65 26.41 -18.25 -61.94
C GLY A 65 24.94 -18.27 -62.43
N VAL A 66 24.13 -17.28 -61.97
CA VAL A 66 23.06 -16.43 -62.60
C VAL A 66 22.27 -16.92 -63.87
N PRO A 67 21.16 -16.28 -64.33
CA PRO A 67 20.09 -15.44 -63.71
C PRO A 67 18.64 -15.82 -64.17
N THR A 68 17.67 -15.01 -63.72
CA THR A 68 16.49 -14.47 -64.46
C THR A 68 15.10 -15.10 -64.36
N ALA A 69 14.16 -14.15 -64.20
CA ALA A 69 12.70 -14.19 -64.11
C ALA A 69 11.95 -15.05 -65.13
N VAL A 70 10.76 -15.56 -64.73
CA VAL A 70 9.60 -15.71 -65.62
C VAL A 70 8.29 -15.57 -64.84
N SER A 71 7.39 -14.77 -65.39
CA SER A 71 5.94 -14.73 -65.13
C SER A 71 5.18 -15.33 -66.32
N VAL A 72 3.93 -15.77 -66.06
CA VAL A 72 2.79 -15.99 -66.99
C VAL A 72 2.37 -17.46 -67.25
N GLN A 73 1.22 -17.84 -66.64
CA GLN A 73 -0.04 -18.47 -67.15
C GLN A 73 0.03 -19.54 -68.27
N ARG A 74 -0.88 -20.53 -68.44
CA ARG A 74 -2.12 -21.06 -67.82
C ARG A 74 -2.50 -22.35 -68.63
N LEU A 75 -3.54 -23.07 -68.16
CA LEU A 75 -4.45 -24.04 -68.84
C LEU A 75 -4.07 -25.54 -68.66
N SER A 76 -4.97 -26.48 -68.32
CA SER A 76 -6.44 -26.45 -68.11
C SER A 76 -6.97 -27.80 -67.58
N SER A 77 -8.11 -27.75 -66.85
CA SER A 77 -9.24 -28.73 -66.70
C SER A 77 -8.97 -30.11 -66.06
N SER A 78 -9.80 -30.72 -65.21
CA SER A 78 -11.18 -30.56 -64.68
C SER A 78 -11.31 -31.50 -63.44
N CYS A 79 -12.08 -31.28 -62.37
CA CYS A 79 -13.54 -31.25 -62.24
C CYS A 79 -13.98 -30.85 -60.80
N ALA A 80 -15.13 -30.16 -60.74
CA ALA A 80 -16.15 -30.13 -59.68
C ALA A 80 -15.85 -29.51 -58.29
N GLY A 81 -16.60 -28.43 -57.97
CA GLY A 81 -16.77 -27.89 -56.61
C GLY A 81 -16.99 -26.38 -56.57
N GLU A 82 -18.26 -25.96 -56.63
CA GLU A 82 -18.84 -24.61 -56.74
C GLU A 82 -18.34 -23.53 -55.73
N THR A 83 -17.82 -22.42 -56.29
CA THR A 83 -18.26 -21.01 -56.10
C THR A 83 -19.13 -20.70 -54.87
N GLY A 84 -18.89 -19.73 -53.98
CA GLY A 84 -18.07 -18.52 -53.96
C GLY A 84 -18.87 -17.45 -53.21
N THR A 85 -18.27 -16.68 -52.28
CA THR A 85 -18.67 -15.30 -51.93
C THR A 85 -17.76 -14.69 -50.84
N ALA A 86 -17.28 -13.48 -51.13
CA ALA A 86 -16.93 -12.37 -50.23
C ALA A 86 -16.20 -12.69 -48.91
N ALA A 87 -14.88 -12.48 -48.90
CA ALA A 87 -14.14 -12.22 -47.66
C ALA A 87 -14.50 -10.82 -47.14
N SER A 88 -15.51 -10.73 -46.28
CA SER A 88 -15.73 -9.56 -45.44
C SER A 88 -14.57 -9.43 -44.46
N GLU A 89 -13.96 -8.25 -44.36
CA GLU A 89 -13.22 -7.84 -43.18
C GLU A 89 -14.13 -8.04 -41.96
N ARG A 90 -13.89 -9.12 -41.20
CA ARG A 90 -14.52 -9.29 -39.90
C ARG A 90 -13.91 -8.23 -39.00
N SER A 91 -14.70 -7.23 -38.60
CA SER A 91 -14.40 -6.43 -37.42
C SER A 91 -14.01 -7.39 -36.30
N ALA A 92 -12.86 -7.18 -35.66
CA ALA A 92 -12.53 -7.91 -34.45
C ALA A 92 -13.66 -7.64 -33.45
N SER A 93 -14.53 -8.63 -33.23
CA SER A 93 -15.64 -8.51 -32.30
C SER A 93 -15.07 -8.21 -30.92
N VAL A 94 -15.57 -7.15 -30.27
CA VAL A 94 -15.25 -6.87 -28.87
C VAL A 94 -15.54 -8.14 -28.04
N PRO A 95 -14.66 -8.55 -27.10
CA PRO A 95 -14.91 -9.76 -26.32
C PRO A 95 -16.23 -9.62 -25.55
N ARG A 96 -17.10 -10.63 -25.62
CA ARG A 96 -18.33 -10.72 -24.81
C ARG A 96 -17.96 -11.26 -23.44
N PHE A 97 -18.45 -10.68 -22.34
CA PHE A 97 -18.02 -11.00 -20.97
C PHE A 97 -19.15 -11.62 -20.13
N ASP A 98 -18.80 -12.49 -19.18
CA ASP A 98 -19.72 -13.20 -18.27
C ASP A 98 -19.33 -12.92 -16.80
N PRO A 99 -20.23 -13.00 -15.77
CA PRO A 99 -19.91 -12.65 -14.38
C PRO A 99 -18.71 -13.42 -13.85
N SER A 100 -18.59 -14.67 -14.31
CA SER A 100 -17.48 -15.56 -14.03
C SER A 100 -16.10 -14.99 -14.40
N VAL A 101 -16.02 -14.14 -15.44
CA VAL A 101 -14.81 -13.45 -15.92
C VAL A 101 -14.51 -12.19 -15.11
N HIS A 102 -15.53 -11.52 -14.57
CA HIS A 102 -15.36 -10.32 -13.74
C HIS A 102 -14.61 -10.59 -12.43
N ILE A 103 -14.67 -11.83 -11.92
CA ILE A 103 -13.89 -12.28 -10.74
C ILE A 103 -12.39 -12.02 -10.95
N VAL A 104 -11.90 -12.25 -12.18
CA VAL A 104 -10.48 -12.13 -12.51
C VAL A 104 -10.16 -10.80 -13.21
N THR A 105 -11.04 -10.25 -14.04
CA THR A 105 -10.70 -9.03 -14.79
C THR A 105 -10.84 -7.73 -13.98
N ARG A 106 -11.59 -7.71 -12.85
CA ARG A 106 -11.96 -6.50 -12.06
C ARG A 106 -11.98 -5.21 -12.88
N ARG A 107 -12.82 -5.11 -13.92
CA ARG A 107 -13.23 -3.76 -14.34
C ARG A 107 -13.95 -3.12 -13.15
N THR A 108 -13.51 -1.93 -12.77
CA THR A 108 -14.13 -1.12 -11.72
C THR A 108 -14.69 0.14 -12.36
N ARG A 109 -15.88 0.56 -11.93
CA ARG A 109 -16.48 1.83 -12.33
C ARG A 109 -15.54 3.02 -12.10
N VAL A 110 -14.72 2.96 -11.04
CA VAL A 110 -13.66 3.93 -10.73
C VAL A 110 -12.64 4.06 -11.86
N ARG A 111 -12.19 2.96 -12.47
CA ARG A 111 -11.25 3.01 -13.59
C ARG A 111 -11.87 3.68 -14.82
N GLU A 112 -13.11 3.34 -15.14
CA GLU A 112 -13.81 3.93 -16.29
C GLU A 112 -14.00 5.44 -16.10
N GLN A 113 -14.34 5.86 -14.89
CA GLN A 113 -14.45 7.28 -14.53
C GLN A 113 -13.11 8.02 -14.61
N LEU A 114 -12.02 7.43 -14.12
CA LEU A 114 -10.70 8.08 -14.12
C LEU A 114 -9.98 7.99 -15.48
N ASP A 115 -10.37 7.07 -16.37
CA ASP A 115 -9.89 7.08 -17.75
C ASP A 115 -10.35 8.34 -18.51
N ALA A 116 -11.51 8.93 -18.18
CA ALA A 116 -11.90 10.24 -18.70
C ALA A 116 -10.92 11.37 -18.30
N ILE A 117 -10.24 11.22 -17.16
CA ILE A 117 -9.29 12.20 -16.65
C ILE A 117 -7.87 11.95 -17.20
N PHE A 118 -7.42 10.70 -17.25
CA PHE A 118 -6.04 10.36 -17.63
C PHE A 118 -5.86 9.93 -19.08
N LYS A 119 -6.94 9.56 -19.77
CA LYS A 119 -6.97 9.19 -21.20
C LYS A 119 -8.13 9.89 -21.96
N PRO A 120 -8.34 11.20 -21.78
CA PRO A 120 -9.37 11.93 -22.52
C PRO A 120 -9.06 11.92 -24.02
N ARG A 121 -10.12 11.88 -24.83
CA ARG A 121 -10.09 12.16 -26.26
C ARG A 121 -10.32 13.64 -26.53
N ALA A 122 -11.16 14.30 -25.73
CA ALA A 122 -11.45 15.73 -25.83
C ALA A 122 -11.33 16.44 -24.47
N VAL A 123 -10.62 17.58 -24.45
CA VAL A 123 -10.36 18.38 -23.25
C VAL A 123 -10.84 19.81 -23.43
N ALA A 124 -11.70 20.31 -22.53
CA ALA A 124 -12.09 21.72 -22.48
C ALA A 124 -11.27 22.48 -21.42
N VAL A 125 -10.62 23.57 -21.81
CA VAL A 125 -9.84 24.43 -20.89
C VAL A 125 -10.64 25.68 -20.56
N ILE A 126 -11.27 25.70 -19.39
CA ILE A 126 -12.15 26.76 -18.91
C ILE A 126 -11.30 27.83 -18.21
N GLY A 127 -11.29 29.04 -18.77
CA GLY A 127 -10.37 30.10 -18.38
C GLY A 127 -9.12 30.18 -19.28
N ALA A 128 -9.09 29.48 -20.42
CA ALA A 128 -8.08 29.64 -21.45
C ALA A 128 -7.98 31.11 -21.90
N THR A 129 -6.76 31.61 -22.05
CA THR A 129 -6.49 33.02 -22.33
C THR A 129 -5.17 33.19 -23.08
N GLU A 130 -5.00 34.33 -23.74
CA GLU A 130 -3.73 34.72 -24.36
C GLU A 130 -2.84 35.54 -23.42
N LYS A 131 -3.28 35.85 -22.19
CA LYS A 131 -2.47 36.62 -21.24
C LYS A 131 -1.16 35.87 -20.93
N PRO A 132 0.02 36.43 -21.26
CA PRO A 132 1.30 35.79 -20.95
C PRO A 132 1.45 35.51 -19.45
N GLY A 133 2.03 34.35 -19.11
CA GLY A 133 2.28 33.93 -17.72
C GLY A 133 1.04 33.51 -16.92
N SER A 134 -0.16 33.53 -17.51
CA SER A 134 -1.36 33.05 -16.82
C SER A 134 -1.45 31.52 -16.84
N VAL A 135 -2.03 30.95 -15.78
CA VAL A 135 -2.21 29.49 -15.62
C VAL A 135 -3.02 28.91 -16.77
N GLY A 136 -4.17 29.50 -17.11
CA GLY A 136 -5.03 29.04 -18.21
C GLY A 136 -4.34 29.06 -19.57
N ARG A 137 -3.43 30.02 -19.83
CA ARG A 137 -2.61 30.02 -21.04
C ARG A 137 -1.63 28.85 -21.05
N ASN A 138 -0.89 28.65 -19.96
CA ASN A 138 0.14 27.61 -19.87
C ASN A 138 -0.45 26.20 -20.03
N ILE A 139 -1.56 25.91 -19.33
CA ILE A 139 -2.24 24.61 -19.45
C ILE A 139 -2.73 24.39 -20.87
N PHE A 140 -3.37 25.40 -21.48
CA PHE A 140 -3.86 25.28 -22.84
C PHE A 140 -2.70 24.99 -23.81
N GLN A 141 -1.58 25.72 -23.72
CA GLN A 141 -0.39 25.48 -24.54
C GLN A 141 0.21 24.08 -24.35
N ASN A 142 0.30 23.62 -23.11
CA ASN A 142 0.81 22.30 -22.76
C ASN A 142 -0.02 21.15 -23.33
N LEU A 143 -1.33 21.36 -23.54
CA LEU A 143 -2.23 20.40 -24.17
C LEU A 143 -2.18 20.44 -25.71
N LEU A 144 -1.62 21.48 -26.34
CA LEU A 144 -1.57 21.53 -27.82
C LEU A 144 -0.52 20.60 -28.43
N SER A 145 0.51 20.23 -27.67
CA SER A 145 1.55 19.28 -28.11
C SER A 145 2.32 18.75 -26.90
N PRO A 146 2.56 17.43 -26.78
CA PRO A 146 2.33 16.37 -27.77
C PRO A 146 0.99 15.62 -27.64
N PHE A 147 0.05 16.12 -26.84
CA PHE A 147 -1.27 15.47 -26.69
C PHE A 147 -2.01 15.39 -28.03
N GLY A 148 -2.40 14.18 -28.42
CA GLY A 148 -3.04 13.89 -29.71
C GLY A 148 -4.57 13.99 -29.72
N GLY A 149 -5.19 14.40 -28.61
CA GLY A 149 -6.64 14.59 -28.50
C GLY A 149 -7.12 15.99 -28.91
N ALA A 150 -8.43 16.18 -28.97
CA ALA A 150 -9.05 17.48 -29.22
C ALA A 150 -8.93 18.39 -28.00
N VAL A 151 -8.60 19.67 -28.20
CA VAL A 151 -8.45 20.65 -27.11
C VAL A 151 -9.25 21.91 -27.43
N TYR A 152 -10.19 22.25 -26.55
CA TYR A 152 -11.16 23.31 -26.73
C TYR A 152 -10.95 24.45 -25.70
N PRO A 153 -10.54 25.66 -26.12
CA PRO A 153 -10.47 26.78 -25.21
C PRO A 153 -11.86 27.35 -24.93
N VAL A 154 -12.22 27.52 -23.65
CA VAL A 154 -13.50 28.11 -23.23
C VAL A 154 -13.26 29.48 -22.60
N ASN A 155 -13.80 30.51 -23.26
CA ASN A 155 -13.68 31.91 -22.86
C ASN A 155 -14.89 32.74 -23.36
N PRO A 156 -15.69 33.38 -22.48
CA PRO A 156 -16.90 34.11 -22.87
C PRO A 156 -16.63 35.40 -23.66
N LYS A 157 -15.38 35.91 -23.66
CA LYS A 157 -15.04 37.23 -24.22
C LYS A 157 -14.28 37.16 -25.54
N ARG A 158 -13.77 35.99 -25.94
CA ARG A 158 -12.87 35.83 -27.08
C ARG A 158 -13.37 34.71 -27.98
N SER A 159 -13.41 34.95 -29.28
CA SER A 159 -13.78 33.94 -30.28
C SER A 159 -12.62 33.02 -30.68
N HIS A 160 -11.38 33.40 -30.37
CA HIS A 160 -10.16 32.62 -30.62
C HIS A 160 -9.15 32.82 -29.49
N ILE A 161 -8.40 31.77 -29.16
CA ILE A 161 -7.27 31.78 -28.22
C ILE A 161 -6.11 31.03 -28.89
N LEU A 162 -4.95 31.68 -29.05
CA LEU A 162 -3.76 31.10 -29.71
C LEU A 162 -4.04 30.54 -31.12
N GLY A 163 -4.91 31.22 -31.87
CA GLY A 163 -5.31 30.81 -33.22
C GLY A 163 -6.33 29.65 -33.27
N ILE A 164 -6.77 29.12 -32.12
CA ILE A 164 -7.77 28.06 -32.03
C ILE A 164 -9.13 28.68 -31.67
N ARG A 165 -10.21 28.21 -32.31
CA ARG A 165 -11.58 28.67 -32.04
C ARG A 165 -11.93 28.45 -30.57
N ALA A 166 -12.36 29.52 -29.91
CA ALA A 166 -12.81 29.50 -28.54
C ALA A 166 -14.33 29.55 -28.44
N TYR A 167 -14.85 28.89 -27.42
CA TYR A 167 -16.28 28.77 -27.15
C TYR A 167 -16.65 29.56 -25.91
N PRO A 168 -17.84 30.19 -25.86
CA PRO A 168 -18.22 31.01 -24.71
C PRO A 168 -18.48 30.16 -23.45
N ASN A 169 -18.90 28.91 -23.64
CA ASN A 169 -19.23 27.95 -22.59
C ASN A 169 -19.06 26.51 -23.16
N VAL A 170 -19.18 25.49 -22.30
CA VAL A 170 -18.99 24.08 -22.65
C VAL A 170 -20.13 23.56 -23.53
N SER A 171 -21.38 23.97 -23.27
CA SER A 171 -22.54 23.57 -24.08
C SER A 171 -22.47 24.02 -25.55
N SER A 172 -21.64 25.02 -25.86
CA SER A 172 -21.46 25.49 -27.24
C SER A 172 -20.46 24.66 -28.04
N ILE A 173 -19.77 23.70 -27.42
CA ILE A 173 -18.80 22.83 -28.09
C ILE A 173 -19.57 21.74 -28.84
N PRO A 174 -19.30 21.49 -30.14
CA PRO A 174 -20.07 20.56 -30.95
C PRO A 174 -19.78 19.07 -30.67
N GLU A 175 -18.77 18.78 -29.86
CA GLU A 175 -18.29 17.42 -29.56
C GLU A 175 -18.39 17.14 -28.06
N PRO A 176 -18.62 15.87 -27.67
CA PRO A 176 -18.61 15.48 -26.27
C PRO A 176 -17.23 15.73 -25.63
N ILE A 177 -17.24 16.25 -24.42
CA ILE A 177 -16.03 16.53 -23.64
C ILE A 177 -15.84 15.44 -22.59
N ASP A 178 -14.66 14.85 -22.54
CA ASP A 178 -14.29 13.86 -21.51
C ASP A 178 -13.76 14.56 -20.25
N LEU A 179 -12.95 15.61 -20.44
CA LEU A 179 -12.24 16.30 -19.36
C LEU A 179 -12.42 17.82 -19.44
N ALA A 180 -12.88 18.43 -18.35
CA ALA A 180 -12.82 19.88 -18.16
C ALA A 180 -11.68 20.29 -17.21
N VAL A 181 -10.86 21.27 -17.60
CA VAL A 181 -9.81 21.85 -16.75
C VAL A 181 -10.19 23.28 -16.39
N ILE A 182 -10.49 23.54 -15.12
CA ILE A 182 -10.99 24.82 -14.63
C ILE A 182 -9.84 25.65 -14.05
N THR A 183 -9.66 26.85 -14.60
CA THR A 183 -8.62 27.82 -14.19
C THR A 183 -9.20 29.20 -13.82
N THR A 184 -10.52 29.26 -13.58
CA THR A 184 -11.25 30.49 -13.23
C THR A 184 -11.37 30.66 -11.71
N PRO A 185 -11.60 31.88 -11.17
CA PRO A 185 -11.69 32.10 -9.72
C PRO A 185 -12.73 31.20 -9.02
N ALA A 186 -12.46 30.76 -7.78
CA ALA A 186 -13.28 29.79 -7.04
C ALA A 186 -14.79 30.11 -7.04
N ARG A 187 -15.19 31.38 -6.88
CA ARG A 187 -16.59 31.83 -6.91
C ARG A 187 -17.38 31.50 -8.19
N THR A 188 -16.68 31.21 -9.30
CA THR A 188 -17.29 30.88 -10.59
C THR A 188 -17.44 29.37 -10.79
N VAL A 189 -16.79 28.56 -9.96
CA VAL A 189 -16.67 27.12 -10.16
C VAL A 189 -18.01 26.40 -9.94
N PRO A 190 -18.85 26.72 -8.95
CA PRO A 190 -20.16 26.08 -8.81
C PRO A 190 -21.04 26.20 -10.07
N SER A 191 -21.11 27.38 -10.68
CA SER A 191 -21.92 27.55 -11.90
C SER A 191 -21.33 26.81 -13.10
N ILE A 192 -20.00 26.72 -13.19
CA ILE A 192 -19.32 25.93 -14.23
C ILE A 192 -19.61 24.44 -14.01
N MET A 193 -19.55 23.96 -12.76
CA MET A 193 -19.88 22.56 -12.45
C MET A 193 -21.34 22.22 -12.79
N HIS A 194 -22.26 23.15 -12.55
CA HIS A 194 -23.66 22.99 -12.96
C HIS A 194 -23.77 22.77 -14.48
N GLU A 195 -23.04 23.56 -15.27
CA GLU A 195 -22.98 23.37 -16.72
C GLU A 195 -22.33 22.04 -17.10
N LEU A 196 -21.23 21.65 -16.46
CA LEU A 196 -20.58 20.35 -16.72
C LEU A 196 -21.53 19.17 -16.45
N ALA A 197 -22.32 19.26 -15.39
CA ALA A 197 -23.32 18.27 -15.04
C ALA A 197 -24.44 18.17 -16.07
N ASP A 198 -24.93 19.31 -16.60
CA ASP A 198 -25.95 19.32 -17.66
C ASP A 198 -25.45 18.69 -18.96
N ASN A 199 -24.16 18.84 -19.27
CA ASN A 199 -23.52 18.23 -20.44
C ASN A 199 -22.93 16.84 -20.16
N ARG A 200 -23.11 16.28 -18.95
CA ARG A 200 -22.60 14.97 -18.52
C ARG A 200 -21.08 14.80 -18.74
N VAL A 201 -20.30 15.84 -18.47
CA VAL A 201 -18.84 15.75 -18.57
C VAL A 201 -18.31 14.85 -17.44
N PRO A 202 -17.65 13.72 -17.75
CA PRO A 202 -17.32 12.72 -16.73
C PRO A 202 -16.14 13.10 -15.83
N GLY A 203 -15.17 13.88 -16.32
CA GLY A 203 -13.96 14.24 -15.57
C GLY A 203 -13.74 15.75 -15.45
N CYS A 204 -13.26 16.20 -14.29
CA CYS A 204 -12.90 17.58 -14.04
C CYS A 204 -11.59 17.70 -13.24
N VAL A 205 -10.75 18.66 -13.62
CA VAL A 205 -9.57 19.09 -12.85
C VAL A 205 -9.75 20.55 -12.46
N ILE A 206 -9.84 20.83 -11.17
CA ILE A 206 -10.01 22.18 -10.64
C ILE A 206 -8.65 22.69 -10.16
N ILE A 207 -8.05 23.58 -10.93
CA ILE A 207 -6.73 24.14 -10.62
C ILE A 207 -6.84 25.22 -9.54
N SER A 208 -7.94 25.96 -9.54
CA SER A 208 -8.13 27.14 -8.71
C SER A 208 -8.12 26.85 -7.22
N ALA A 209 -7.45 27.73 -6.46
CA ALA A 209 -7.54 27.80 -5.01
C ALA A 209 -8.65 28.78 -4.57
N GLY A 210 -8.90 28.86 -3.26
CA GLY A 210 -9.91 29.70 -2.62
C GLY A 210 -11.12 28.93 -2.09
N PHE A 211 -10.97 27.63 -1.80
CA PHE A 211 -12.03 26.76 -1.27
C PHE A 211 -11.84 26.51 0.24
N ALA A 212 -11.93 25.27 0.71
CA ALA A 212 -11.89 24.91 2.12
C ALA A 212 -10.56 25.29 2.81
N GLU A 213 -9.48 25.41 2.05
CA GLU A 213 -8.17 25.88 2.53
C GLU A 213 -8.15 27.39 2.86
N ALA A 214 -9.07 28.17 2.29
CA ALA A 214 -9.23 29.58 2.60
C ALA A 214 -10.06 29.73 3.89
N GLN A 215 -9.40 29.65 5.05
CA GLN A 215 -10.04 29.62 6.39
C GLN A 215 -10.82 30.89 6.79
N VAL A 216 -10.90 31.92 5.95
CA VAL A 216 -11.55 33.19 6.27
C VAL A 216 -13.05 33.12 5.98
N GLY A 217 -13.89 33.11 7.02
CA GLY A 217 -15.33 33.38 6.94
C GLY A 217 -16.24 32.24 6.45
N GLY A 218 -15.72 31.02 6.23
CA GLY A 218 -16.52 29.85 5.85
C GLY A 218 -17.06 29.82 4.40
N GLU A 219 -16.91 30.93 3.65
CA GLU A 219 -17.38 31.07 2.27
C GLU A 219 -16.74 30.04 1.32
N GLY A 220 -15.43 29.77 1.46
CA GLY A 220 -14.72 28.79 0.64
C GLY A 220 -15.22 27.36 0.82
N ARG A 221 -15.68 26.99 2.02
CA ARG A 221 -16.28 25.67 2.29
C ARG A 221 -17.64 25.55 1.59
N LYS A 222 -18.46 26.59 1.66
CA LYS A 222 -19.76 26.63 0.96
C LYS A 222 -19.59 26.46 -0.55
N LEU A 223 -18.62 27.15 -1.16
CA LEU A 223 -18.31 26.99 -2.59
C LEU A 223 -17.90 25.55 -2.93
N LEU A 224 -17.14 24.89 -2.04
CA LEU A 224 -16.75 23.49 -2.24
C LEU A 224 -17.97 22.56 -2.16
N ASP A 225 -18.82 22.73 -1.16
CA ASP A 225 -20.01 21.89 -0.97
C ASP A 225 -20.99 22.03 -2.16
N GLU A 226 -21.20 23.26 -2.68
CA GLU A 226 -21.99 23.50 -3.91
C GLU A 226 -21.36 22.84 -5.14
N THR A 227 -20.02 22.95 -5.29
CA THR A 227 -19.26 22.31 -6.37
C THR A 227 -19.43 20.79 -6.35
N LEU A 228 -19.31 20.17 -5.17
CA LEU A 228 -19.47 18.73 -5.00
C LEU A 228 -20.92 18.26 -5.23
N ALA A 229 -21.91 19.06 -4.85
CA ALA A 229 -23.32 18.76 -5.10
C ALA A 229 -23.62 18.67 -6.61
N GLU A 230 -23.13 19.63 -7.40
CA GLU A 230 -23.26 19.61 -8.86
C GLU A 230 -22.48 18.46 -9.51
N ALA A 231 -21.27 18.18 -9.01
CA ALA A 231 -20.48 17.04 -9.47
C ALA A 231 -21.23 15.71 -9.29
N ARG A 232 -21.83 15.49 -8.11
CA ARG A 232 -22.65 14.30 -7.82
C ARG A 232 -23.88 14.23 -8.72
N ARG A 233 -24.55 15.35 -8.99
CA ARG A 233 -25.70 15.42 -9.90
C ARG A 233 -25.34 15.00 -11.33
N GLY A 234 -24.17 15.43 -11.81
CA GLY A 234 -23.67 15.11 -13.15
C GLY A 234 -22.94 13.78 -13.28
N GLY A 235 -22.57 13.15 -12.16
CA GLY A 235 -21.65 12.01 -12.14
C GLY A 235 -20.20 12.37 -12.50
N THR A 236 -19.84 13.65 -12.39
CA THR A 236 -18.50 14.17 -12.71
C THR A 236 -17.53 13.87 -11.56
N ARG A 237 -16.37 13.29 -11.86
CA ARG A 237 -15.28 13.12 -10.87
C ARG A 237 -14.30 14.30 -10.91
N ILE A 238 -13.80 14.70 -9.74
CA ILE A 238 -12.96 15.89 -9.56
C ILE A 238 -11.57 15.54 -8.99
N ILE A 239 -10.51 15.98 -9.66
CA ILE A 239 -9.18 16.13 -9.07
C ILE A 239 -8.96 17.60 -8.68
N GLY A 240 -8.50 17.84 -7.45
CA GLY A 240 -8.34 19.17 -6.85
C GLY A 240 -9.36 19.41 -5.72
N PRO A 241 -9.79 20.67 -5.47
CA PRO A 241 -9.28 21.91 -6.06
C PRO A 241 -7.84 22.22 -5.58
N ASN A 242 -7.34 23.42 -5.89
CA ASN A 242 -6.03 23.90 -5.45
C ASN A 242 -4.90 22.92 -5.79
N CYS A 243 -4.84 22.50 -7.05
CA CYS A 243 -3.85 21.53 -7.51
C CYS A 243 -3.02 22.07 -8.67
N LEU A 244 -1.90 21.42 -8.95
CA LEU A 244 -1.07 21.73 -10.12
C LEU A 244 -1.71 21.26 -11.44
N GLY A 245 -2.57 20.24 -11.35
CA GLY A 245 -3.09 19.47 -12.47
C GLY A 245 -2.43 18.09 -12.59
N ILE A 246 -2.55 17.50 -13.79
CA ILE A 246 -2.17 16.10 -14.05
C ILE A 246 -1.38 15.94 -15.34
N LEU A 247 -0.57 14.88 -15.39
CA LEU A 247 0.17 14.45 -16.57
C LEU A 247 -0.01 12.94 -16.79
N ASN A 248 -0.20 12.56 -18.05
CA ASN A 248 -0.01 11.20 -18.51
C ASN A 248 1.08 11.18 -19.58
N ILE A 249 2.29 10.78 -19.16
CA ILE A 249 3.50 10.84 -19.99
C ILE A 249 3.39 9.86 -21.17
N SER A 250 2.63 8.77 -21.01
CA SER A 250 2.45 7.78 -22.09
C SER A 250 1.64 8.29 -23.29
N THR A 251 0.68 9.20 -23.06
CA THR A 251 -0.19 9.78 -24.10
C THR A 251 0.22 11.20 -24.49
N GLY A 252 1.20 11.78 -23.80
CA GLY A 252 1.60 13.18 -23.99
C GLY A 252 0.63 14.19 -23.36
N MET A 253 -0.37 13.73 -22.61
CA MET A 253 -1.35 14.61 -21.95
C MET A 253 -0.70 15.38 -20.80
N ASN A 254 -0.75 16.71 -20.87
CA ASN A 254 -0.24 17.60 -19.83
C ASN A 254 -1.27 18.69 -19.50
N ALA A 255 -2.21 18.37 -18.61
CA ALA A 255 -3.22 19.29 -18.09
C ALA A 255 -2.70 19.97 -16.81
N SER A 256 -1.49 20.55 -16.86
CA SER A 256 -0.83 21.17 -15.70
C SER A 256 -0.07 22.44 -16.09
N PHE A 257 0.27 23.27 -15.10
CA PHE A 257 1.05 24.50 -15.31
C PHE A 257 2.46 24.47 -14.71
N GLY A 258 2.90 23.35 -14.13
CA GLY A 258 4.22 23.22 -13.50
C GLY A 258 5.31 22.64 -14.40
N ALA A 259 4.92 22.11 -15.54
CA ALA A 259 5.70 21.14 -16.28
C ALA A 259 6.02 21.66 -17.70
N ARG A 260 7.30 21.62 -18.10
CA ARG A 260 7.82 22.09 -19.41
C ARG A 260 7.60 21.03 -20.50
N ALA A 261 7.65 21.38 -21.78
CA ALA A 261 7.37 20.45 -22.88
C ALA A 261 8.18 19.13 -22.92
N GLU A 262 9.34 19.08 -22.22
CA GLU A 262 10.20 17.89 -22.18
C GLU A 262 9.99 17.08 -20.89
N TYR A 263 9.81 15.77 -21.05
CA TYR A 263 9.73 14.80 -19.95
C TYR A 263 10.53 13.55 -20.28
N VAL A 264 11.05 12.90 -19.24
CA VAL A 264 11.61 11.55 -19.36
C VAL A 264 10.48 10.56 -19.14
N LYS A 265 10.27 9.67 -20.11
CA LYS A 265 9.32 8.57 -19.98
C LYS A 265 9.89 7.53 -19.01
N GLY A 266 9.08 7.08 -18.06
CA GLY A 266 9.41 5.97 -17.17
C GLY A 266 8.17 5.22 -16.71
N ASP A 267 8.34 4.43 -15.66
CA ASP A 267 7.34 3.50 -15.14
C ASP A 267 6.92 3.78 -13.68
N VAL A 268 7.30 4.94 -13.14
CA VAL A 268 6.93 5.37 -11.77
C VAL A 268 5.79 6.37 -11.82
N ALA A 269 4.72 6.12 -11.06
CA ALA A 269 3.64 7.10 -10.88
C ALA A 269 3.94 8.03 -9.69
N LEU A 270 3.86 9.34 -9.89
CA LEU A 270 4.03 10.35 -8.84
C LEU A 270 2.68 10.93 -8.43
N LEU A 271 2.31 10.75 -7.17
CA LEU A 271 1.10 11.31 -6.56
C LEU A 271 1.49 12.33 -5.48
N SER A 272 0.83 13.48 -5.41
CA SER A 272 1.19 14.51 -4.41
C SER A 272 0.02 15.40 -4.04
N GLN A 273 -0.14 15.68 -2.75
CA GLN A 273 -1.00 16.78 -2.28
C GLN A 273 -0.35 18.16 -2.48
N SER A 274 0.98 18.23 -2.57
CA SER A 274 1.72 19.49 -2.80
C SER A 274 2.05 19.70 -4.28
N GLY A 275 1.44 20.73 -4.90
CA GLY A 275 1.73 21.11 -6.29
C GLY A 275 3.12 21.73 -6.49
N ALA A 276 3.59 22.53 -5.53
CA ALA A 276 4.92 23.13 -5.57
C ALA A 276 6.03 22.06 -5.55
N LEU A 277 5.83 21.01 -4.76
CA LEU A 277 6.77 19.90 -4.72
C LEU A 277 6.83 19.17 -6.06
N VAL A 278 5.69 18.91 -6.69
CA VAL A 278 5.64 18.27 -8.03
C VAL A 278 6.47 19.06 -9.05
N CYS A 279 6.40 20.40 -9.05
CA CYS A 279 7.20 21.23 -9.95
C CYS A 279 8.71 21.00 -9.75
N SER A 280 9.18 21.06 -8.51
CA SER A 280 10.59 20.84 -8.16
C SER A 280 11.05 19.43 -8.52
N LEU A 281 10.18 18.43 -8.35
CA LEU A 281 10.48 17.03 -8.63
C LEU A 281 10.54 16.74 -10.12
N LEU A 282 9.66 17.35 -10.92
CA LEU A 282 9.71 17.26 -12.38
C LEU A 282 11.01 17.86 -12.94
N ASP A 283 11.43 19.02 -12.42
CA ASP A 283 12.70 19.65 -12.82
C ASP A 283 13.92 18.79 -12.43
N TRP A 284 13.93 18.27 -11.19
CA TRP A 284 14.96 17.34 -10.73
C TRP A 284 15.03 16.06 -11.58
N ALA A 285 13.88 15.49 -11.94
CA ALA A 285 13.80 14.26 -12.71
C ALA A 285 14.43 14.42 -14.11
N LEU A 286 14.34 15.60 -14.73
CA LEU A 286 15.02 15.91 -15.99
C LEU A 286 16.54 15.85 -15.86
N LYS A 287 17.08 16.42 -14.78
CA LYS A 287 18.52 16.38 -14.47
C LYS A 287 18.99 14.95 -14.23
N GLU A 288 18.26 14.20 -13.43
CA GLU A 288 18.63 12.83 -13.06
C GLU A 288 18.26 11.78 -14.11
N ARG A 289 17.63 12.18 -15.22
CA ARG A 289 17.09 11.26 -16.24
C ARG A 289 16.15 10.22 -15.63
N PHE A 290 15.39 10.61 -14.61
CA PHE A 290 14.40 9.77 -13.96
C PHE A 290 13.04 9.98 -14.66
N GLY A 291 12.39 8.89 -15.06
CA GLY A 291 11.15 8.96 -15.82
C GLY A 291 9.92 8.66 -14.99
N PHE A 292 8.82 9.38 -15.26
CA PHE A 292 7.51 9.08 -14.68
C PHE A 292 6.57 8.48 -15.74
N SER A 293 5.63 7.66 -15.32
CA SER A 293 4.52 7.16 -16.15
C SER A 293 3.34 8.15 -16.13
N LYS A 294 2.98 8.61 -14.93
CA LYS A 294 1.89 9.53 -14.62
C LYS A 294 2.26 10.43 -13.45
N VAL A 295 1.72 11.64 -13.45
CA VAL A 295 1.86 12.58 -12.34
C VAL A 295 0.51 13.16 -12.02
N ALA A 296 0.11 13.15 -10.75
CA ALA A 296 -1.15 13.74 -10.31
C ALA A 296 -0.94 14.58 -9.05
N SER A 297 -1.28 15.87 -9.16
CA SER A 297 -1.42 16.75 -8.00
C SER A 297 -2.88 16.70 -7.54
N LEU A 298 -3.12 16.22 -6.32
CA LEU A 298 -4.47 16.04 -5.77
C LEU A 298 -5.00 17.31 -5.10
N GLY A 299 -4.11 18.25 -4.74
CA GLY A 299 -4.46 19.47 -4.03
C GLY A 299 -5.20 19.18 -2.73
N THR A 300 -6.34 19.83 -2.52
CA THR A 300 -7.19 19.63 -1.34
C THR A 300 -7.86 18.24 -1.30
N MET A 301 -7.86 17.50 -2.42
CA MET A 301 -8.36 16.12 -2.49
C MET A 301 -9.84 16.01 -2.05
N CYS A 302 -10.73 16.76 -2.72
CA CYS A 302 -12.13 16.89 -2.30
C CYS A 302 -13.07 15.77 -2.77
N ASP A 303 -12.69 15.03 -3.82
CA ASP A 303 -13.45 13.91 -4.37
C ASP A 303 -12.52 12.73 -4.67
N VAL A 304 -11.73 12.80 -5.74
CA VAL A 304 -10.76 11.74 -6.07
C VAL A 304 -9.66 11.72 -5.01
N ASP A 305 -9.57 10.61 -4.29
CA ASP A 305 -8.68 10.44 -3.15
C ASP A 305 -7.53 9.46 -3.40
N TRP A 306 -6.77 9.15 -2.35
CA TRP A 306 -5.68 8.17 -2.41
C TRP A 306 -6.15 6.77 -2.80
N ALA A 307 -7.31 6.33 -2.32
CA ALA A 307 -7.82 5.00 -2.59
C ALA A 307 -8.18 4.84 -4.07
N ASP A 308 -8.82 5.86 -4.64
CA ASP A 308 -9.13 5.91 -6.07
C ASP A 308 -7.85 5.89 -6.93
N MET A 309 -6.88 6.75 -6.59
CA MET A 309 -5.63 6.84 -7.34
C MET A 309 -4.77 5.58 -7.23
N ILE A 310 -4.68 4.98 -6.04
CA ILE A 310 -3.93 3.73 -5.84
C ILE A 310 -4.56 2.61 -6.66
N ARG A 311 -5.89 2.46 -6.66
CA ARG A 311 -6.56 1.44 -7.50
C ARG A 311 -6.36 1.69 -8.98
N TYR A 312 -6.52 2.94 -9.42
CA TYR A 312 -6.32 3.32 -10.83
C TYR A 312 -4.91 2.98 -11.31
N ILE A 313 -3.88 3.38 -10.54
CA ILE A 313 -2.50 3.07 -10.87
C ILE A 313 -2.19 1.58 -10.68
N GLY A 314 -2.82 0.91 -9.72
CA GLY A 314 -2.73 -0.52 -9.49
C GLY A 314 -3.09 -1.35 -10.72
N GLU A 315 -4.05 -0.90 -11.51
CA GLU A 315 -4.45 -1.53 -12.78
C GLU A 315 -3.66 -1.06 -14.00
N ASP A 316 -2.96 0.08 -13.93
CA ASP A 316 -2.22 0.65 -15.05
C ASP A 316 -0.94 -0.12 -15.37
N THR A 317 -0.86 -0.76 -16.54
CA THR A 317 0.30 -1.56 -16.96
C THR A 317 1.57 -0.75 -17.22
N HIS A 318 1.45 0.56 -17.42
CA HIS A 318 2.61 1.45 -17.63
C HIS A 318 3.30 1.85 -16.32
N SER A 319 2.62 1.69 -15.18
CA SER A 319 3.16 2.03 -13.87
C SER A 319 3.54 0.77 -13.10
N ARG A 320 4.82 0.65 -12.74
CA ARG A 320 5.37 -0.45 -11.93
C ARG A 320 5.45 -0.12 -10.44
N SER A 321 5.51 1.16 -10.08
CA SER A 321 5.53 1.61 -8.69
C SER A 321 4.77 2.93 -8.50
N ILE A 322 4.41 3.21 -7.26
CA ILE A 322 3.73 4.43 -6.82
C ILE A 322 4.64 5.14 -5.83
N VAL A 323 4.89 6.42 -6.09
CA VAL A 323 5.60 7.34 -5.20
C VAL A 323 4.63 8.44 -4.80
N ALA A 324 4.47 8.66 -3.49
CA ALA A 324 3.47 9.57 -2.97
C ALA A 324 4.01 10.55 -1.91
N TYR A 325 3.69 11.83 -2.07
CA TYR A 325 3.85 12.85 -1.03
C TYR A 325 2.52 13.10 -0.34
N VAL A 326 2.43 12.71 0.93
CA VAL A 326 1.19 12.69 1.70
C VAL A 326 1.27 13.71 2.84
N GLU A 327 0.32 14.63 2.89
CA GLU A 327 0.10 15.54 4.02
C GLU A 327 -0.99 14.97 4.95
N SER A 328 -2.07 14.43 4.38
CA SER A 328 -3.18 13.77 5.08
C SER A 328 -3.70 12.56 4.28
N ILE A 329 -4.15 11.50 4.98
CA ILE A 329 -4.74 10.30 4.35
C ILE A 329 -6.23 10.50 4.06
N GLY A 330 -6.96 11.23 4.91
CA GLY A 330 -8.42 11.33 4.79
C GLY A 330 -9.08 10.02 5.21
N ASN A 331 -9.70 9.31 4.27
CA ASN A 331 -10.38 8.05 4.55
C ASN A 331 -9.37 6.90 4.74
N VAL A 332 -8.94 6.67 5.99
CA VAL A 332 -7.96 5.62 6.36
C VAL A 332 -8.43 4.23 5.95
N ARG A 333 -9.72 3.91 6.10
CA ARG A 333 -10.27 2.60 5.71
C ARG A 333 -10.11 2.36 4.21
N ALA A 334 -10.59 3.29 3.40
CA ALA A 334 -10.49 3.19 1.94
C ALA A 334 -9.01 3.14 1.48
N PHE A 335 -8.13 3.92 2.12
CA PHE A 335 -6.70 3.91 1.87
C PHE A 335 -6.07 2.54 2.13
N ILE A 336 -6.30 1.96 3.32
CA ILE A 336 -5.75 0.63 3.66
C ILE A 336 -6.27 -0.40 2.67
N SER A 337 -7.57 -0.40 2.36
CA SER A 337 -8.15 -1.34 1.40
C SER A 337 -7.48 -1.27 0.03
N ALA A 338 -7.37 -0.07 -0.54
CA ALA A 338 -6.75 0.13 -1.85
C ALA A 338 -5.24 -0.19 -1.85
N ALA A 339 -4.52 0.21 -0.81
CA ALA A 339 -3.09 -0.04 -0.68
C ALA A 339 -2.78 -1.53 -0.51
N ARG A 340 -3.48 -2.25 0.37
CA ARG A 340 -3.29 -3.71 0.55
C ARG A 340 -3.59 -4.47 -0.74
N GLU A 341 -4.60 -4.02 -1.48
CA GLU A 341 -4.98 -4.57 -2.78
C GLU A 341 -3.86 -4.45 -3.84
N VAL A 342 -3.01 -3.41 -3.75
CA VAL A 342 -2.01 -3.08 -4.78
C VAL A 342 -0.58 -3.42 -4.36
N ALA A 343 -0.24 -3.25 -3.07
CA ALA A 343 1.12 -3.31 -2.52
C ALA A 343 1.85 -4.63 -2.78
N THR A 344 1.12 -5.75 -2.84
CA THR A 344 1.69 -7.08 -3.17
C THR A 344 2.19 -7.18 -4.61
N THR A 345 1.67 -6.35 -5.51
CA THR A 345 2.00 -6.38 -6.93
C THR A 345 2.83 -5.19 -7.40
N LYS A 346 2.64 -4.03 -6.78
CA LYS A 346 3.33 -2.79 -7.13
C LYS A 346 3.79 -2.08 -5.85
N PRO A 347 5.08 -1.73 -5.74
CA PRO A 347 5.55 -1.00 -4.59
C PRO A 347 4.89 0.36 -4.44
N ILE A 348 4.51 0.69 -3.21
CA ILE A 348 3.99 2.00 -2.83
C ILE A 348 4.95 2.62 -1.81
N VAL A 349 5.58 3.72 -2.17
CA VAL A 349 6.54 4.45 -1.33
C VAL A 349 5.97 5.82 -1.01
N VAL A 350 5.88 6.15 0.28
CA VAL A 350 5.28 7.39 0.79
C VAL A 350 6.28 8.17 1.61
N ILE A 351 6.31 9.48 1.40
CA ILE A 351 6.80 10.42 2.40
C ILE A 351 5.60 11.12 3.06
N LYS A 352 5.55 11.09 4.40
CA LYS A 352 4.50 11.72 5.20
C LYS A 352 5.02 13.02 5.80
N ALA A 353 4.44 14.15 5.39
CA ALA A 353 4.70 15.46 6.00
C ALA A 353 3.93 15.63 7.33
N GLY A 354 4.30 16.60 8.16
CA GLY A 354 3.56 16.88 9.40
C GLY A 354 3.79 15.88 10.53
N ARG A 355 5.03 15.39 10.70
CA ARG A 355 5.39 14.33 11.68
C ARG A 355 5.36 14.80 13.13
N THR A 356 5.64 16.07 13.36
CA THR A 356 5.65 16.69 14.69
C THR A 356 4.33 17.43 14.92
N PRO A 357 3.87 17.61 16.17
CA PRO A 357 2.65 18.37 16.45
C PRO A 357 2.64 19.77 15.79
N ALA A 358 3.78 20.47 15.82
CA ALA A 358 3.92 21.77 15.17
C ALA A 358 3.79 21.70 13.65
N ALA A 359 4.41 20.71 13.00
CA ALA A 359 4.32 20.54 11.55
C ALA A 359 2.93 20.03 11.12
N ALA A 360 2.29 19.18 11.93
CA ALA A 360 0.92 18.70 11.71
C ALA A 360 -0.08 19.86 11.75
N ALA A 361 0.05 20.78 12.73
CA ALA A 361 -0.78 21.97 12.81
C ALA A 361 -0.61 22.89 11.58
N ALA A 362 0.62 23.04 11.08
CA ALA A 362 0.89 23.79 9.85
C ALA A 362 0.25 23.12 8.61
N ALA A 363 0.37 21.80 8.48
CA ALA A 363 -0.24 21.05 7.37
C ALA A 363 -1.78 21.08 7.40
N ALA A 364 -2.38 20.98 8.60
CA ALA A 364 -3.83 21.10 8.77
C ALA A 364 -4.35 22.49 8.37
N SER A 365 -3.60 23.55 8.73
CA SER A 365 -3.94 24.92 8.33
C SER A 365 -3.80 25.16 6.82
N HIS A 366 -2.87 24.44 6.18
CA HIS A 366 -2.60 24.53 4.74
C HIS A 366 -3.61 23.76 3.88
N THR A 367 -4.13 22.62 4.37
CA THR A 367 -5.03 21.73 3.61
C THR A 367 -6.50 21.83 4.02
N GLY A 368 -6.79 22.34 5.22
CA GLY A 368 -8.13 22.31 5.81
C GLY A 368 -8.56 20.94 6.32
N ASN A 369 -7.68 19.92 6.30
CA ASN A 369 -7.98 18.55 6.74
C ASN A 369 -7.30 18.21 8.07
N LEU A 370 -7.96 17.39 8.89
CA LEU A 370 -7.41 16.91 10.16
C LEU A 370 -6.22 15.96 9.90
N THR A 371 -5.08 16.24 10.52
CA THR A 371 -3.90 15.36 10.46
C THR A 371 -3.93 14.42 11.67
N GLY A 372 -4.03 13.10 11.44
CA GLY A 372 -3.98 12.10 12.51
C GLY A 372 -2.60 12.00 13.18
N SER A 373 -2.50 11.27 14.29
CA SER A 373 -1.22 11.05 14.98
C SER A 373 -0.18 10.40 14.06
N ASP A 374 1.06 10.91 14.03
CA ASP A 374 2.12 10.37 13.16
C ASP A 374 2.44 8.90 13.45
N GLU A 375 2.33 8.49 14.72
CA GLU A 375 2.56 7.11 15.15
C GLU A 375 1.46 6.17 14.60
N VAL A 376 0.19 6.60 14.70
CA VAL A 376 -0.95 5.86 14.15
C VAL A 376 -0.86 5.80 12.62
N ILE A 377 -0.54 6.91 11.96
CA ILE A 377 -0.34 6.94 10.50
C ILE A 377 0.83 6.03 10.08
N GLY A 378 1.91 5.98 10.86
CA GLY A 378 2.99 5.01 10.67
C GLY A 378 2.49 3.56 10.71
N GLU A 379 1.57 3.25 11.62
CA GLU A 379 0.91 1.94 11.70
C GLU A 379 -0.03 1.67 10.51
N VAL A 380 -0.82 2.68 10.10
CA VAL A 380 -1.70 2.61 8.93
C VAL A 380 -0.89 2.26 7.69
N LEU A 381 0.19 2.98 7.41
CA LEU A 381 1.04 2.74 6.25
C LEU A 381 1.64 1.33 6.28
N ARG A 382 2.15 0.89 7.43
CA ARG A 382 2.74 -0.45 7.57
C ARG A 382 1.70 -1.54 7.33
N ARG A 383 0.53 -1.43 7.97
CA ARG A 383 -0.55 -2.42 7.85
C ARG A 383 -1.19 -2.42 6.47
N ALA A 384 -1.06 -1.30 5.75
CA ALA A 384 -1.45 -1.14 4.36
C ALA A 384 -0.46 -1.74 3.35
N GLY A 385 0.74 -2.13 3.78
CA GLY A 385 1.78 -2.59 2.86
C GLY A 385 2.54 -1.47 2.17
N VAL A 386 2.55 -0.27 2.76
CA VAL A 386 3.16 0.95 2.18
C VAL A 386 4.49 1.23 2.86
N LEU A 387 5.54 1.45 2.06
CA LEU A 387 6.85 1.82 2.57
C LEU A 387 6.89 3.32 2.88
N ARG A 388 7.03 3.65 4.16
CA ARG A 388 7.31 5.03 4.57
C ARG A 388 8.81 5.32 4.49
N VAL A 389 9.15 6.45 3.87
CA VAL A 389 10.48 7.07 3.92
C VAL A 389 10.41 8.42 4.62
N ASP A 390 11.55 8.85 5.15
CA ASP A 390 11.63 10.04 6.00
C ASP A 390 12.21 11.27 5.29
N ARG A 391 12.83 11.09 4.11
CA ARG A 391 13.49 12.15 3.35
C ARG A 391 13.05 12.13 1.89
N ILE A 392 13.05 13.31 1.26
CA ILE A 392 12.59 13.45 -0.12
C ILE A 392 13.52 12.78 -1.12
N ASP A 393 14.82 12.83 -0.88
CA ASP A 393 15.82 12.11 -1.67
C ASP A 393 15.64 10.59 -1.54
N ASP A 394 15.39 10.10 -0.31
CA ASP A 394 15.13 8.68 -0.07
C ASP A 394 13.94 8.17 -0.89
N LEU A 395 12.88 8.97 -1.04
CA LEU A 395 11.69 8.62 -1.84
C LEU A 395 12.04 8.19 -3.27
N PHE A 396 12.87 8.97 -3.96
CA PHE A 396 13.25 8.66 -5.35
C PHE A 396 14.37 7.64 -5.44
N LEU A 397 15.32 7.68 -4.51
CA LEU A 397 16.38 6.69 -4.44
C LEU A 397 15.80 5.28 -4.26
N THR A 398 14.84 5.12 -3.35
CA THR A 398 14.11 3.86 -3.16
C THR A 398 13.32 3.48 -4.41
N ALA A 399 12.57 4.40 -5.02
CA ALA A 399 11.83 4.12 -6.26
C ALA A 399 12.74 3.68 -7.41
N ARG A 400 13.92 4.31 -7.54
CA ARG A 400 14.94 3.94 -8.53
C ARG A 400 15.48 2.53 -8.28
N VAL A 401 15.80 2.16 -7.04
CA VAL A 401 16.27 0.81 -6.73
C VAL A 401 15.18 -0.22 -7.04
N LEU A 402 13.94 0.02 -6.63
CA LEU A 402 12.81 -0.88 -6.89
C LEU A 402 12.50 -1.05 -8.38
N ALA A 403 12.86 -0.09 -9.22
CA ALA A 403 12.72 -0.18 -10.67
C ALA A 403 13.85 -0.97 -11.36
N GLN A 404 15.03 -1.01 -10.74
CA GLN A 404 16.28 -1.51 -11.35
C GLN A 404 16.78 -2.84 -10.77
N GLN A 405 16.38 -3.18 -9.55
CA GLN A 405 16.91 -4.31 -8.79
C GLN A 405 15.79 -5.15 -8.16
N PRO A 406 16.01 -6.47 -7.96
CA PRO A 406 15.11 -7.27 -7.14
C PRO A 406 15.09 -6.77 -5.70
N ARG A 407 14.04 -7.12 -4.94
CA ARG A 407 13.96 -6.76 -3.53
C ARG A 407 14.87 -7.70 -2.72
N PRO A 408 15.54 -7.21 -1.66
CA PRO A 408 16.27 -8.08 -0.77
C PRO A 408 15.30 -9.03 -0.06
N ARG A 409 15.69 -10.31 0.04
CA ARG A 409 14.88 -11.35 0.69
C ARG A 409 14.99 -11.32 2.22
N GLY A 410 16.03 -10.68 2.73
CA GLY A 410 16.26 -10.51 4.15
C GLY A 410 17.11 -9.28 4.44
N LYS A 411 17.67 -9.25 5.64
CA LYS A 411 18.38 -8.08 6.20
C LYS A 411 19.90 -8.13 6.05
N ASN A 412 20.45 -9.25 5.57
CA ASN A 412 21.87 -9.53 5.55
C ASN A 412 22.54 -8.91 4.31
N LEU A 413 23.35 -7.87 4.50
CA LEU A 413 24.08 -7.19 3.43
C LEU A 413 25.56 -7.59 3.46
N THR A 414 26.08 -8.03 2.32
CA THR A 414 27.52 -8.17 2.13
C THR A 414 28.09 -6.87 1.56
N ILE A 415 29.09 -6.29 2.22
CA ILE A 415 29.72 -5.05 1.78
C ILE A 415 31.10 -5.39 1.22
N ILE A 416 31.38 -5.00 -0.03
CA ILE A 416 32.68 -5.13 -0.68
C ILE A 416 33.26 -3.72 -0.82
N THR A 417 34.50 -3.50 -0.38
CA THR A 417 35.10 -2.16 -0.42
C THR A 417 36.61 -2.21 -0.63
N ASN A 418 37.18 -1.22 -1.33
CA ASN A 418 38.64 -1.00 -1.36
C ASN A 418 39.14 -0.05 -0.27
N ALA A 419 38.26 0.39 0.65
CA ALA A 419 38.61 1.31 1.72
C ALA A 419 37.79 1.05 2.99
N GLY A 420 38.47 0.67 4.07
CA GLY A 420 37.82 0.37 5.35
C GLY A 420 36.94 1.49 5.93
N GLY A 421 37.32 2.76 5.79
CA GLY A 421 36.56 3.89 6.35
C GLY A 421 35.09 3.96 5.89
N PRO A 422 34.82 4.06 4.57
CA PRO A 422 33.47 3.93 4.02
C PRO A 422 32.75 2.62 4.40
N GLY A 423 33.46 1.50 4.48
CA GLY A 423 32.90 0.22 4.91
C GLY A 423 32.39 0.25 6.34
N ILE A 424 33.11 0.90 7.26
CA ILE A 424 32.69 1.06 8.67
C ILE A 424 31.45 1.95 8.77
N LEU A 425 31.43 3.10 8.08
CA LEU A 425 30.25 3.98 8.09
C LEU A 425 29.01 3.29 7.51
N ALA A 426 29.20 2.46 6.47
CA ALA A 426 28.14 1.65 5.91
C ALA A 426 27.65 0.59 6.92
N ALA A 427 28.55 -0.05 7.68
CA ALA A 427 28.19 -1.00 8.73
C ALA A 427 27.41 -0.33 9.89
N ASP A 428 27.83 0.86 10.33
CA ASP A 428 27.15 1.62 11.38
C ASP A 428 25.70 1.97 10.99
N GLU A 429 25.50 2.48 9.76
CA GLU A 429 24.16 2.76 9.23
C GLU A 429 23.33 1.48 9.07
N LEU A 430 23.95 0.36 8.66
CA LEU A 430 23.26 -0.92 8.44
C LEU A 430 22.66 -1.44 9.74
N VAL A 431 23.49 -1.54 10.77
CA VAL A 431 23.09 -2.10 12.08
C VAL A 431 22.12 -1.16 12.79
N SER A 432 22.36 0.16 12.77
CA SER A 432 21.48 1.14 13.41
C SER A 432 20.09 1.23 12.73
N GLY A 433 20.00 0.96 11.43
CA GLY A 433 18.74 0.89 10.70
C GLY A 433 18.01 -0.46 10.75
N GLY A 434 18.54 -1.44 11.50
CA GLY A 434 17.94 -2.76 11.71
C GLY A 434 18.36 -3.85 10.71
N GLY A 435 19.29 -3.53 9.81
CA GLY A 435 19.98 -4.49 8.96
C GLY A 435 21.04 -5.30 9.72
N ALA A 436 21.68 -6.25 9.03
CA ALA A 436 22.79 -7.01 9.59
C ALA A 436 23.89 -7.23 8.54
N LEU A 437 25.15 -7.24 8.97
CA LEU A 437 26.23 -7.73 8.12
C LEU A 437 26.06 -9.23 7.93
N THR A 438 26.13 -9.70 6.70
CA THR A 438 26.16 -11.14 6.39
C THR A 438 27.29 -11.85 7.13
N GLU A 439 26.95 -12.93 7.84
CA GLU A 439 27.91 -13.94 8.30
C GLU A 439 28.28 -14.84 7.11
N LEU A 440 29.43 -14.59 6.50
CA LEU A 440 29.88 -15.33 5.31
C LEU A 440 30.14 -16.80 5.65
N SER A 441 29.70 -17.70 4.77
CA SER A 441 29.95 -19.13 4.93
C SER A 441 31.45 -19.46 4.81
N SER A 442 31.87 -20.58 5.40
CA SER A 442 33.26 -21.04 5.29
C SER A 442 33.68 -21.28 3.84
N GLU A 443 32.75 -21.75 2.98
CA GLU A 443 33.00 -21.94 1.55
C GLU A 443 33.31 -20.61 0.85
N THR A 444 32.54 -19.55 1.16
CA THR A 444 32.77 -18.20 0.62
C THR A 444 34.09 -17.63 1.13
N MET A 445 34.41 -17.80 2.42
CA MET A 445 35.69 -17.38 2.99
C MET A 445 36.88 -18.04 2.28
N ASP A 446 36.84 -19.37 2.11
CA ASP A 446 37.89 -20.13 1.41
C ASP A 446 38.03 -19.73 -0.07
N ALA A 447 36.93 -19.34 -0.72
CA ALA A 447 36.94 -18.87 -2.10
C ALA A 447 37.56 -17.47 -2.22
N LEU A 448 37.23 -16.57 -1.28
CA LEU A 448 37.81 -15.22 -1.21
C LEU A 448 39.32 -15.28 -0.94
N ASP A 449 39.78 -16.15 -0.04
CA ASP A 449 41.20 -16.34 0.29
C ASP A 449 42.08 -16.73 -0.90
N LYS A 450 41.50 -17.41 -1.89
CA LYS A 450 42.21 -17.83 -3.10
C LYS A 450 42.38 -16.71 -4.12
N VAL A 451 41.56 -15.66 -4.06
CA VAL A 451 41.51 -14.61 -5.08
C VAL A 451 41.88 -13.22 -4.56
N LEU A 452 41.78 -12.99 -3.25
CA LEU A 452 42.12 -11.74 -2.59
C LEU A 452 43.55 -11.77 -2.03
N PRO A 453 44.19 -10.61 -1.85
CA PRO A 453 45.48 -10.53 -1.16
C PRO A 453 45.38 -11.02 0.28
N ALA A 454 46.41 -11.68 0.82
CA ALA A 454 46.40 -12.22 2.19
C ALA A 454 46.02 -11.21 3.29
N ALA A 455 46.22 -9.91 3.03
CA ALA A 455 45.94 -8.81 3.96
C ALA A 455 44.49 -8.30 3.93
N TRP A 456 43.58 -8.91 3.16
CA TRP A 456 42.16 -8.54 3.17
C TRP A 456 41.52 -8.73 4.56
N SER A 457 40.34 -8.18 4.80
CA SER A 457 39.77 -8.09 6.17
C SER A 457 39.44 -9.43 6.84
N HIS A 458 39.27 -10.52 6.08
CA HIS A 458 38.74 -11.81 6.57
C HIS A 458 37.39 -11.68 7.31
N ALA A 459 36.61 -10.67 6.94
CA ALA A 459 35.34 -10.33 7.58
C ALA A 459 34.38 -9.65 6.58
N ASN A 460 33.19 -9.32 7.05
CA ASN A 460 32.27 -8.41 6.38
C ASN A 460 32.26 -7.08 7.18
N PRO A 461 32.60 -5.91 6.60
CA PRO A 461 32.92 -5.65 5.19
C PRO A 461 34.14 -6.41 4.64
N VAL A 462 34.02 -6.92 3.43
CA VAL A 462 35.09 -7.54 2.63
C VAL A 462 35.96 -6.41 2.08
N ASP A 463 37.00 -6.04 2.84
CA ASP A 463 37.96 -5.02 2.45
C ASP A 463 39.02 -5.65 1.53
N ILE A 464 38.91 -5.37 0.23
CA ILE A 464 39.77 -5.89 -0.83
C ILE A 464 41.04 -5.05 -1.04
N ILE A 465 41.30 -4.09 -0.15
CA ILE A 465 42.49 -3.22 -0.12
C ILE A 465 42.51 -2.18 -1.26
N GLY A 466 43.25 -1.10 -1.04
CA GLY A 466 43.21 0.10 -1.88
C GLY A 466 43.71 -0.05 -3.31
N ASP A 467 44.61 -0.99 -3.55
CA ASP A 467 45.19 -1.31 -4.86
C ASP A 467 44.38 -2.35 -5.66
N ALA A 468 43.15 -2.66 -5.22
CA ALA A 468 42.24 -3.57 -5.90
C ALA A 468 42.05 -3.24 -7.39
N THR A 469 42.26 -4.24 -8.25
CA THR A 469 42.02 -4.12 -9.70
C THR A 469 40.54 -4.33 -10.04
N PRO A 470 40.09 -3.94 -11.24
CA PRO A 470 38.73 -4.25 -11.73
C PRO A 470 38.36 -5.73 -11.57
N GLU A 471 39.30 -6.65 -11.86
CA GLU A 471 39.09 -8.09 -11.75
C GLU A 471 38.92 -8.56 -10.30
N THR A 472 39.60 -7.92 -9.34
CA THR A 472 39.44 -8.21 -7.92
C THR A 472 38.00 -7.89 -7.46
N TYR A 473 37.46 -6.75 -7.87
CA TYR A 473 36.06 -6.39 -7.61
C TYR A 473 35.08 -7.39 -8.22
N ALA A 474 35.29 -7.76 -9.49
CA ALA A 474 34.42 -8.70 -10.19
C ALA A 474 34.37 -10.06 -9.50
N LYS A 475 35.53 -10.64 -9.17
CA LYS A 475 35.63 -11.93 -8.48
C LYS A 475 35.00 -11.89 -7.09
N ALA A 476 35.27 -10.83 -6.32
CA ALA A 476 34.67 -10.66 -5.00
C ALA A 476 33.13 -10.60 -5.10
N LEU A 477 32.58 -9.82 -6.04
CA LEU A 477 31.14 -9.75 -6.26
C LEU A 477 30.55 -11.11 -6.65
N GLU A 478 31.17 -11.83 -7.58
CA GLU A 478 30.69 -13.16 -8.02
C GLU A 478 30.68 -14.19 -6.89
N ILE A 479 31.73 -14.22 -6.06
CA ILE A 479 31.84 -15.13 -4.92
C ILE A 479 30.81 -14.76 -3.85
N CYS A 480 30.79 -13.50 -3.42
CA CYS A 480 29.86 -13.03 -2.39
C CYS A 480 28.41 -13.24 -2.80
N SER A 481 28.05 -12.99 -4.07
CA SER A 481 26.67 -13.14 -4.55
C SER A 481 26.14 -14.58 -4.45
N LYS A 482 27.02 -15.58 -4.51
CA LYS A 482 26.66 -17.00 -4.39
C LYS A 482 26.50 -17.47 -2.94
N ASP A 483 26.95 -16.69 -1.97
CA ASP A 483 26.84 -17.07 -0.56
C ASP A 483 25.36 -17.21 -0.15
N VAL A 484 25.02 -18.33 0.49
CA VAL A 484 23.62 -18.63 0.86
C VAL A 484 23.07 -17.68 1.93
N ASN A 485 23.94 -17.07 2.75
CA ASN A 485 23.55 -16.16 3.83
C ASN A 485 23.41 -14.71 3.36
N THR A 486 23.89 -14.37 2.15
CA THR A 486 23.78 -13.01 1.61
C THR A 486 22.41 -12.76 0.97
N ASP A 487 21.73 -11.70 1.40
CA ASP A 487 20.48 -11.23 0.79
C ASP A 487 20.73 -10.20 -0.33
N GLY A 488 21.97 -9.72 -0.47
CA GLY A 488 22.37 -8.72 -1.46
C GLY A 488 23.75 -8.12 -1.16
N THR A 489 24.27 -7.33 -2.10
CA THR A 489 25.65 -6.82 -2.03
C THR A 489 25.71 -5.31 -2.26
N LEU A 490 26.52 -4.62 -1.46
CA LEU A 490 26.92 -3.23 -1.68
C LEU A 490 28.40 -3.19 -2.07
N VAL A 491 28.70 -2.61 -3.23
CA VAL A 491 30.06 -2.43 -3.72
C VAL A 491 30.46 -0.96 -3.57
N ILE A 492 31.47 -0.69 -2.77
CA ILE A 492 31.98 0.65 -2.48
C ILE A 492 33.33 0.83 -3.17
N LEU A 493 33.45 1.90 -3.96
CA LEU A 493 34.70 2.29 -4.58
C LEU A 493 35.05 3.72 -4.15
N THR A 494 36.27 3.89 -3.65
CA THR A 494 36.92 5.20 -3.50
C THR A 494 38.05 5.34 -4.53
N PRO A 495 38.17 6.50 -5.20
CA PRO A 495 39.24 6.72 -6.16
C PRO A 495 40.57 6.86 -5.42
N GLN A 496 41.52 5.97 -5.72
CA GLN A 496 42.94 6.13 -5.39
C GLN A 496 43.71 6.41 -6.69
N VAL A 497 44.98 6.81 -6.56
CA VAL A 497 45.81 7.19 -7.72
C VAL A 497 45.88 6.09 -8.79
N MET A 498 45.84 4.82 -8.36
CA MET A 498 45.93 3.62 -9.19
C MET A 498 44.57 3.01 -9.55
N THR A 499 43.47 3.51 -8.99
CA THR A 499 42.14 2.93 -9.19
C THR A 499 41.54 3.37 -10.52
N ASP A 500 41.23 2.43 -11.41
CA ASP A 500 40.44 2.71 -12.62
C ASP A 500 38.95 2.54 -12.33
N ALA A 501 38.31 3.61 -11.86
CA ALA A 501 36.89 3.60 -11.52
C ALA A 501 35.97 3.28 -12.71
N THR A 502 36.41 3.55 -13.94
CA THR A 502 35.62 3.32 -15.16
C THR A 502 35.69 1.86 -15.57
N ALA A 503 36.91 1.30 -15.66
CA ALA A 503 37.09 -0.12 -15.96
C ALA A 503 36.46 -1.02 -14.90
N THR A 504 36.54 -0.64 -13.61
CA THR A 504 35.86 -1.36 -12.53
C THR A 504 34.34 -1.36 -12.72
N ALA A 505 33.72 -0.24 -13.12
CA ALA A 505 32.29 -0.21 -13.39
C ALA A 505 31.90 -1.12 -14.57
N ASP A 506 32.67 -1.11 -15.67
CA ASP A 506 32.41 -1.94 -16.85
C ASP A 506 32.47 -3.44 -16.53
N ILE A 507 33.45 -3.89 -15.75
CA ILE A 507 33.57 -5.30 -15.37
C ILE A 507 32.54 -5.70 -14.31
N LEU A 508 32.21 -4.80 -13.37
CA LEU A 508 31.20 -5.05 -12.33
C LEU A 508 29.83 -5.32 -12.94
N VAL A 509 29.47 -4.61 -14.01
CA VAL A 509 28.22 -4.86 -14.76
C VAL A 509 28.11 -6.31 -15.24
N ARG A 510 29.23 -6.90 -15.68
CA ARG A 510 29.27 -8.30 -16.12
C ARG A 510 29.17 -9.25 -14.93
N ALA A 511 29.92 -8.98 -13.86
CA ALA A 511 29.90 -9.78 -12.64
C ALA A 511 28.51 -9.79 -11.94
N ALA A 512 27.79 -8.67 -12.02
CA ALA A 512 26.43 -8.54 -11.48
C ALA A 512 25.41 -9.49 -12.13
N ALA A 513 25.72 -10.08 -13.30
CA ALA A 513 24.88 -11.13 -13.90
C ALA A 513 24.73 -12.35 -12.97
N THR A 514 25.76 -12.67 -12.16
CA THR A 514 25.70 -13.76 -11.17
C THR A 514 24.67 -13.44 -10.09
N ALA A 515 24.70 -12.23 -9.52
CA ALA A 515 23.71 -11.81 -8.52
C ALA A 515 22.28 -11.80 -9.09
N ARG A 516 22.11 -11.37 -10.35
CA ARG A 516 20.82 -11.39 -11.05
C ARG A 516 20.29 -12.82 -11.24
N ALA A 517 21.16 -13.80 -11.52
CA ALA A 517 20.79 -15.20 -11.64
C ALA A 517 20.29 -15.78 -10.31
N GLU A 518 20.85 -15.31 -9.18
CA GLU A 518 20.44 -15.66 -7.82
C GLU A 518 19.27 -14.80 -7.28
N ASP A 519 18.74 -13.86 -8.08
CA ASP A 519 17.69 -12.91 -7.69
C ASP A 519 18.08 -12.04 -6.48
N LYS A 520 19.35 -11.63 -6.41
CA LYS A 520 19.91 -10.80 -5.33
C LYS A 520 20.25 -9.39 -5.82
N PRO A 521 19.86 -8.33 -5.09
CA PRO A 521 20.18 -6.96 -5.45
C PRO A 521 21.67 -6.62 -5.31
N VAL A 522 22.16 -5.81 -6.25
CA VAL A 522 23.50 -5.20 -6.22
C VAL A 522 23.37 -3.68 -6.18
N LEU A 523 23.91 -3.07 -5.13
CA LEU A 523 24.02 -1.62 -4.96
C LEU A 523 25.48 -1.19 -5.12
N ALA A 524 25.70 0.03 -5.58
CA ALA A 524 27.03 0.59 -5.81
C ALA A 524 27.20 1.96 -5.15
N SER A 525 28.40 2.27 -4.67
CA SER A 525 28.76 3.59 -4.16
C SER A 525 30.14 3.99 -4.68
N TRP A 526 30.17 4.64 -5.85
CA TRP A 526 31.36 5.26 -6.43
C TRP A 526 31.54 6.64 -5.80
N MET A 527 32.27 6.66 -4.68
CA MET A 527 32.42 7.84 -3.83
C MET A 527 33.47 8.78 -4.38
N GLY A 528 33.06 9.87 -5.02
CA GLY A 528 33.97 10.86 -5.59
C GLY A 528 33.27 11.86 -6.49
N GLY A 529 34.07 12.66 -7.20
CA GLY A 529 33.58 13.64 -8.18
C GLY A 529 33.99 13.26 -9.60
N ILE A 530 35.01 13.95 -10.12
CA ILE A 530 35.42 13.88 -11.53
C ILE A 530 35.86 12.45 -11.93
N ASP A 531 36.73 11.84 -11.14
CA ASP A 531 37.38 10.57 -11.51
C ASP A 531 36.43 9.36 -11.57
N VAL A 532 35.28 9.45 -10.91
CA VAL A 532 34.29 8.37 -10.84
C VAL A 532 33.11 8.57 -11.80
N LEU A 533 32.94 9.76 -12.36
CA LEU A 533 31.73 10.17 -13.11
C LEU A 533 31.43 9.26 -14.31
N ALA A 534 32.45 8.84 -15.05
CA ALA A 534 32.28 7.93 -16.18
C ALA A 534 31.81 6.54 -15.71
N GLY A 535 32.39 6.01 -14.63
CA GLY A 535 31.95 4.76 -14.00
C GLY A 535 30.50 4.83 -13.48
N GLN A 536 30.12 5.95 -12.86
CA GLN A 536 28.74 6.17 -12.39
C GLN A 536 27.72 6.11 -13.55
N GLU A 537 28.05 6.71 -14.70
CA GLU A 537 27.19 6.70 -15.88
C GLU A 537 27.08 5.28 -16.49
N ILE A 538 28.16 4.50 -16.48
CA ILE A 538 28.14 3.08 -16.90
C ILE A 538 27.20 2.28 -16.00
N LEU A 539 27.33 2.38 -14.68
CA LEU A 539 26.46 1.68 -13.72
C LEU A 539 24.99 2.07 -13.93
N LYS A 540 24.73 3.38 -14.07
CA LYS A 540 23.38 3.93 -14.28
C LYS A 540 22.71 3.38 -15.54
N ARG A 541 23.44 3.30 -16.66
CA ARG A 541 22.93 2.76 -17.93
C ARG A 541 22.65 1.26 -17.89
N ASN A 542 23.31 0.54 -17.00
CA ASN A 542 23.17 -0.90 -16.83
C ASN A 542 22.28 -1.28 -15.64
N GLU A 543 21.48 -0.34 -15.12
CA GLU A 543 20.51 -0.57 -14.04
C GLU A 543 21.16 -1.03 -12.73
N ILE A 544 22.38 -0.57 -12.43
CA ILE A 544 23.01 -0.74 -11.10
C ILE A 544 22.88 0.60 -10.36
N PRO A 545 22.06 0.68 -9.29
CA PRO A 545 21.87 1.91 -8.55
C PRO A 545 23.17 2.37 -7.88
N ASN A 546 23.69 3.50 -8.35
CA ASN A 546 24.86 4.14 -7.75
C ASN A 546 24.47 5.27 -6.78
N PHE A 547 25.15 5.33 -5.64
CA PHE A 547 25.00 6.34 -4.61
C PHE A 547 26.30 7.14 -4.45
N ALA A 548 26.16 8.41 -4.04
CA ALA A 548 27.32 9.27 -3.80
C ALA A 548 28.09 8.87 -2.53
N PHE A 549 27.39 8.31 -1.54
CA PHE A 549 27.94 7.87 -0.27
C PHE A 549 27.35 6.51 0.13
N ALA A 550 28.16 5.70 0.80
CA ALA A 550 27.82 4.32 1.13
C ALA A 550 26.71 4.22 2.20
N ASP A 551 26.71 5.11 3.19
CA ASP A 551 25.66 5.23 4.21
C ASP A 551 24.29 5.53 3.56
N VAL A 552 24.24 6.34 2.50
CA VAL A 552 23.01 6.55 1.74
C VAL A 552 22.53 5.26 1.08
N ALA A 553 23.43 4.49 0.46
CA ALA A 553 23.07 3.19 -0.14
C ALA A 553 22.50 2.22 0.91
N VAL A 554 23.13 2.17 2.07
CA VAL A 554 22.70 1.32 3.20
C VAL A 554 21.38 1.81 3.81
N ARG A 555 21.15 3.11 3.92
CA ARG A 555 19.86 3.63 4.38
C ARG A 555 18.72 3.18 3.45
N ILE A 556 18.95 3.20 2.14
CA ILE A 556 18.00 2.69 1.15
C ILE A 556 17.82 1.17 1.30
N TRP A 557 18.90 0.42 1.50
CA TRP A 557 18.84 -1.01 1.84
C TRP A 557 17.93 -1.27 3.06
N ASN A 558 18.10 -0.48 4.13
CA ASN A 558 17.31 -0.57 5.35
C ASN A 558 15.82 -0.34 5.11
N TYR A 559 15.44 0.56 4.20
CA TYR A 559 14.04 0.67 3.77
C TYR A 559 13.57 -0.56 3.01
N LEU A 560 14.39 -1.12 2.11
CA LEU A 560 13.99 -2.23 1.24
C LEU A 560 13.78 -3.54 1.98
N HIS A 561 14.65 -3.93 2.92
CA HIS A 561 14.43 -5.17 3.68
C HIS A 561 13.25 -5.02 4.66
N ARG A 562 13.07 -3.82 5.27
CA ARG A 562 11.88 -3.52 6.07
C ARG A 562 10.63 -3.62 5.23
N TYR A 563 10.67 -3.14 3.99
CA TYR A 563 9.55 -3.27 3.06
C TYR A 563 9.19 -4.73 2.80
N ASN A 564 10.16 -5.63 2.70
CA ASN A 564 9.87 -7.06 2.55
C ASN A 564 9.11 -7.61 3.77
N SER A 565 9.56 -7.30 4.99
CA SER A 565 8.86 -7.69 6.23
C SER A 565 7.44 -7.09 6.32
N ILE A 566 7.25 -5.86 5.84
CA ILE A 566 5.93 -5.22 5.73
C ILE A 566 5.02 -6.01 4.79
N LEU A 567 5.53 -6.41 3.62
CA LEU A 567 4.75 -7.20 2.67
C LEU A 567 4.44 -8.61 3.20
N GLU A 568 5.37 -9.24 3.92
CA GLU A 568 5.12 -10.49 4.62
C GLU A 568 3.96 -10.34 5.62
N SER A 569 3.89 -9.21 6.34
CA SER A 569 2.78 -8.92 7.26
C SER A 569 1.41 -8.72 6.57
N LEU A 570 1.36 -8.50 5.26
CA LEU A 570 0.10 -8.51 4.51
C LEU A 570 -0.48 -9.91 4.43
N TYR A 571 0.38 -10.93 4.38
CA TYR A 571 0.00 -12.34 4.40
C TYR A 571 -0.50 -12.79 5.79
N GLU A 572 -0.16 -12.02 6.83
CA GLU A 572 -0.60 -12.24 8.20
C GLU A 572 -2.03 -11.75 8.44
N VAL A 573 -2.91 -12.73 8.64
CA VAL A 573 -4.36 -12.57 8.73
C VAL A 573 -4.80 -13.08 10.11
N PRO A 574 -5.84 -12.47 10.73
CA PRO A 574 -6.36 -12.92 12.02
C PRO A 574 -6.57 -14.43 12.06
N GLU A 575 -6.30 -15.05 13.21
CA GLU A 575 -6.45 -16.50 13.39
C GLU A 575 -7.78 -16.97 12.79
N GLY A 576 -7.68 -17.85 11.79
CA GLY A 576 -8.84 -18.46 11.15
C GLY A 576 -9.68 -19.21 12.19
N PRO A 577 -10.96 -19.50 11.88
CA PRO A 577 -11.81 -20.22 12.80
C PRO A 577 -11.20 -21.59 13.10
N SER A 578 -10.61 -21.74 14.30
CA SER A 578 -10.64 -23.02 14.97
C SER A 578 -12.11 -23.44 15.08
N THR A 579 -12.36 -24.74 15.15
CA THR A 579 -13.67 -25.42 15.21
C THR A 579 -14.62 -24.96 16.34
N ARG A 580 -14.35 -23.84 17.03
CA ARG A 580 -15.11 -23.20 18.10
C ARG A 580 -16.03 -22.04 17.67
N VAL A 581 -16.42 -21.94 16.39
CA VAL A 581 -17.24 -20.82 15.86
C VAL A 581 -18.55 -20.60 16.63
N ALA A 582 -19.18 -21.67 17.11
CA ALA A 582 -20.41 -21.56 17.90
C ALA A 582 -20.20 -20.92 19.28
N GLY A 583 -19.09 -21.22 19.98
CA GLY A 583 -18.79 -20.65 21.29
C GLY A 583 -18.44 -19.15 21.22
N MET A 584 -17.84 -18.73 20.11
CA MET A 584 -17.38 -17.36 19.92
C MET A 584 -18.53 -16.34 19.82
N ARG A 585 -19.63 -16.66 19.13
CA ARG A 585 -20.80 -15.75 19.07
C ARG A 585 -21.43 -15.56 20.45
N GLN A 586 -21.47 -16.60 21.25
CA GLN A 586 -22.02 -16.54 22.61
C GLN A 586 -21.14 -15.68 23.53
N ILE A 587 -19.82 -15.81 23.44
CA ILE A 587 -18.86 -14.96 24.18
C ILE A 587 -19.09 -13.49 23.85
N LYS A 588 -19.10 -13.14 22.55
CA LYS A 588 -19.33 -11.77 22.08
C LYS A 588 -20.60 -11.19 22.67
N ARG A 589 -21.73 -11.90 22.55
CA ARG A 589 -23.03 -11.46 23.04
C ARG A 589 -23.06 -11.29 24.56
N SER A 590 -22.46 -12.23 25.30
CA SER A 590 -22.43 -12.17 26.77
C SER A 590 -21.61 -10.98 27.28
N ALA A 591 -20.53 -10.64 26.58
CA ALA A 591 -19.75 -9.44 26.85
C ALA A 591 -20.56 -8.17 26.52
N GLU A 592 -21.19 -8.09 25.35
CA GLU A 592 -22.05 -6.94 24.96
C GLU A 592 -23.17 -6.69 25.98
N GLU A 593 -23.86 -7.74 26.43
CA GLU A 593 -24.91 -7.66 27.45
C GLU A 593 -24.39 -7.10 28.78
N MET A 594 -23.18 -7.50 29.22
CA MET A 594 -22.54 -6.95 30.42
C MET A 594 -22.21 -5.47 30.27
N LEU A 595 -21.65 -5.07 29.12
CA LEU A 595 -21.28 -3.67 28.87
C LEU A 595 -22.53 -2.79 28.82
N GLU A 596 -23.59 -3.26 28.19
CA GLU A 596 -24.85 -2.53 28.08
C GLU A 596 -25.54 -2.39 29.45
N GLN A 597 -25.48 -3.39 30.32
CA GLN A 597 -25.97 -3.28 31.70
C GLN A 597 -25.28 -2.16 32.48
N ALA A 598 -23.95 -2.04 32.35
CA ALA A 598 -23.21 -0.94 32.98
C ALA A 598 -23.64 0.43 32.41
N ARG A 599 -23.83 0.51 31.10
CA ARG A 599 -24.26 1.73 30.40
C ARG A 599 -25.68 2.16 30.76
N GLN A 600 -26.61 1.21 30.86
CA GLN A 600 -27.99 1.43 31.30
C GLN A 600 -28.06 1.88 32.77
N ALA A 601 -27.11 1.49 33.60
CA ALA A 601 -26.94 2.00 34.96
C ALA A 601 -26.29 3.41 35.01
N GLY A 602 -26.10 4.08 33.87
CA GLY A 602 -25.49 5.41 33.77
C GLY A 602 -23.99 5.41 34.01
N ARG A 603 -23.31 4.26 33.94
CA ARG A 603 -21.87 4.14 34.20
C ARG A 603 -21.10 4.08 32.89
N ILE A 604 -20.02 4.85 32.83
CA ILE A 604 -19.05 4.84 31.72
C ILE A 604 -17.74 4.15 32.08
N VAL A 605 -17.62 3.60 33.29
CA VAL A 605 -16.43 2.87 33.74
C VAL A 605 -16.89 1.56 34.38
N LEU A 606 -16.24 0.47 34.01
CA LEU A 606 -16.40 -0.82 34.68
C LEU A 606 -15.58 -0.84 35.96
N ASN A 607 -16.11 -1.45 37.01
CA ASN A 607 -15.27 -1.73 38.18
C ASN A 607 -14.23 -2.82 37.86
N GLU A 608 -13.28 -3.01 38.77
CA GLU A 608 -12.18 -3.98 38.61
C GLU A 608 -12.68 -5.41 38.33
N TYR A 609 -13.73 -5.84 39.04
CA TYR A 609 -14.29 -7.18 38.89
C TYR A 609 -14.94 -7.38 37.53
N GLU A 610 -15.74 -6.41 37.08
CA GLU A 610 -16.35 -6.39 35.75
C GLU A 610 -15.27 -6.38 34.64
N SER A 611 -14.23 -5.55 34.80
CA SER A 611 -13.11 -5.45 33.87
C SER A 611 -12.37 -6.79 33.74
N LYS A 612 -12.02 -7.44 34.85
CA LYS A 612 -11.38 -8.76 34.84
C LYS A 612 -12.28 -9.87 34.32
N ARG A 613 -13.58 -9.82 34.61
CA ARG A 613 -14.55 -10.77 34.08
C ARG A 613 -14.65 -10.67 32.57
N LEU A 614 -14.66 -9.46 32.01
CA LEU A 614 -14.62 -9.23 30.56
C LEU A 614 -13.35 -9.82 29.93
N LEU A 615 -12.17 -9.54 30.50
CA LEU A 615 -10.90 -10.12 30.04
C LEU A 615 -10.94 -11.67 30.04
N SER A 616 -11.46 -12.26 31.12
CA SER A 616 -11.59 -13.72 31.25
C SER A 616 -12.53 -14.34 30.21
N MET A 617 -13.61 -13.65 29.81
CA MET A 617 -14.50 -14.11 28.72
C MET A 617 -13.77 -14.26 27.39
N TYR A 618 -12.77 -13.41 27.15
CA TYR A 618 -11.89 -13.46 25.99
C TYR A 618 -10.64 -14.33 26.21
N GLU A 619 -10.64 -15.18 27.24
CA GLU A 619 -9.53 -16.07 27.60
C GLU A 619 -8.21 -15.33 27.89
N ILE A 620 -8.27 -14.07 28.34
CA ILE A 620 -7.11 -13.33 28.84
C ILE A 620 -6.93 -13.70 30.32
N PRO A 621 -5.78 -14.23 30.74
CA PRO A 621 -5.58 -14.66 32.12
C PRO A 621 -5.67 -13.49 33.11
N VAL A 622 -6.53 -13.64 34.12
CA VAL A 622 -6.70 -12.70 35.22
C VAL A 622 -6.52 -13.41 36.56
N LEU A 623 -6.15 -12.67 37.60
CA LEU A 623 -6.28 -13.16 38.97
C LEU A 623 -7.75 -13.37 39.31
N GLU A 624 -8.07 -14.49 39.95
CA GLU A 624 -9.42 -14.75 40.42
C GLU A 624 -9.79 -13.74 41.52
N ALA A 625 -10.66 -12.80 41.15
CA ALA A 625 -11.17 -11.76 42.03
C ALA A 625 -12.45 -12.25 42.73
N LYS A 626 -12.49 -12.12 44.06
CA LYS A 626 -13.68 -12.41 44.87
C LYS A 626 -14.17 -11.13 45.54
N LEU A 627 -15.48 -10.89 45.44
CA LEU A 627 -16.14 -9.72 46.01
C LEU A 627 -16.50 -9.98 47.48
N ALA A 628 -16.22 -9.02 48.36
CA ALA A 628 -16.67 -9.01 49.74
C ALA A 628 -17.35 -7.68 50.06
N HIS A 629 -18.60 -7.73 50.50
CA HIS A 629 -19.39 -6.55 50.89
C HIS A 629 -19.33 -6.28 52.40
N SER A 630 -18.86 -7.25 53.18
CA SER A 630 -18.64 -7.14 54.62
C SER A 630 -17.25 -7.64 55.04
N GLU A 631 -16.85 -7.29 56.25
CA GLU A 631 -15.59 -7.77 56.86
C GLU A 631 -15.61 -9.29 57.06
N ASP A 632 -16.74 -9.86 57.49
CA ASP A 632 -16.91 -11.31 57.68
C ASP A 632 -16.73 -12.07 56.35
N GLU A 633 -17.38 -11.58 55.28
CA GLU A 633 -17.21 -12.14 53.94
C GLU A 633 -15.74 -12.04 53.47
N ALA A 634 -15.08 -10.90 53.70
CA ALA A 634 -13.69 -10.69 53.30
C ALA A 634 -12.74 -11.70 53.97
N VAL A 635 -12.97 -11.99 55.26
CA VAL A 635 -12.20 -12.98 56.02
C VAL A 635 -12.47 -14.40 55.52
N GLU A 636 -13.73 -14.78 55.28
CA GLU A 636 -14.06 -16.11 54.75
C GLU A 636 -13.46 -16.35 53.36
N ILE A 637 -13.52 -15.33 52.50
CA ILE A 637 -12.93 -15.35 51.17
C ILE A 637 -11.40 -15.45 51.26
N ALA A 638 -10.76 -14.64 52.10
CA ALA A 638 -9.31 -14.68 52.29
C ALA A 638 -8.82 -16.06 52.75
N LYS A 639 -9.52 -16.70 53.70
CA LYS A 639 -9.23 -18.07 54.15
C LYS A 639 -9.33 -19.10 53.03
N ARG A 640 -10.29 -18.92 52.10
CA ARG A 640 -10.50 -19.81 50.95
C ARG A 640 -9.44 -19.64 49.87
N ILE A 641 -9.03 -18.39 49.60
CA ILE A 641 -7.96 -18.07 48.65
C ILE A 641 -6.60 -18.57 49.17
N GLY A 642 -6.37 -18.44 50.48
CA GLY A 642 -5.09 -18.72 51.12
C GLY A 642 -4.17 -17.49 51.14
N PHE A 643 -3.42 -17.34 52.24
CA PHE A 643 -2.54 -16.19 52.47
C PHE A 643 -1.17 -16.35 51.79
N PRO A 644 -0.48 -15.26 51.40
CA PRO A 644 -0.92 -13.87 51.52
C PRO A 644 -1.94 -13.43 50.46
N VAL A 645 -2.82 -12.51 50.85
CA VAL A 645 -3.84 -11.90 49.98
C VAL A 645 -3.63 -10.40 49.81
N VAL A 646 -4.28 -9.84 48.80
CA VAL A 646 -4.39 -8.40 48.56
C VAL A 646 -5.86 -8.01 48.65
N ALA A 647 -6.15 -6.91 49.35
CA ALA A 647 -7.46 -6.29 49.38
C ALA A 647 -7.45 -4.99 48.54
N LYS A 648 -8.35 -4.89 47.56
CA LYS A 648 -8.51 -3.73 46.69
C LYS A 648 -9.91 -3.14 46.83
N LEU A 649 -10.06 -1.84 46.67
CA LEU A 649 -11.35 -1.15 46.69
C LEU A 649 -12.27 -1.64 45.57
N LEU A 650 -13.51 -2.03 45.91
CA LEU A 650 -14.61 -2.13 44.97
C LEU A 650 -15.33 -0.78 44.89
N SER A 651 -15.25 -0.12 43.73
CA SER A 651 -15.93 1.16 43.48
C SER A 651 -16.45 1.23 42.05
N HIS A 652 -17.61 1.86 41.85
CA HIS A 652 -18.15 2.17 40.51
C HIS A 652 -17.62 3.49 39.92
N THR A 653 -16.93 4.31 40.72
CA THR A 653 -16.57 5.69 40.36
C THR A 653 -15.09 6.00 40.53
N ILE A 654 -14.38 5.26 41.39
CA ILE A 654 -12.95 5.48 41.67
C ILE A 654 -12.10 4.51 40.84
N THR A 655 -11.33 5.04 39.89
CA THR A 655 -10.44 4.25 39.01
C THR A 655 -9.03 4.11 39.57
N HIS A 656 -8.43 5.20 40.05
CA HIS A 656 -7.09 5.20 40.65
C HIS A 656 -7.19 4.88 42.14
N LYS A 657 -7.27 3.58 42.42
CA LYS A 657 -7.47 3.01 43.77
C LYS A 657 -6.34 3.41 44.73
N THR A 658 -5.10 3.49 44.24
CA THR A 658 -3.92 3.86 45.03
C THR A 658 -4.01 5.28 45.60
N ASP A 659 -4.58 6.23 44.85
CA ASP A 659 -4.68 7.65 45.25
C ASP A 659 -5.57 7.86 46.48
N VAL A 660 -6.48 6.92 46.74
CA VAL A 660 -7.37 6.94 47.91
C VAL A 660 -6.96 5.90 48.96
N GLY A 661 -5.76 5.33 48.86
CA GLY A 661 -5.30 4.26 49.75
C GLY A 661 -6.12 2.97 49.63
N GLY A 662 -6.79 2.77 48.50
CA GLY A 662 -7.72 1.68 48.22
C GLY A 662 -7.05 0.35 47.86
N VAL A 663 -5.74 0.19 48.10
CA VAL A 663 -5.01 -1.06 47.84
C VAL A 663 -4.18 -1.40 49.09
N LYS A 664 -4.41 -2.59 49.66
CA LYS A 664 -3.68 -3.12 50.82
C LYS A 664 -3.10 -4.47 50.43
N VAL A 665 -1.77 -4.53 50.37
CA VAL A 665 -1.00 -5.72 49.96
C VAL A 665 -0.43 -6.45 51.17
N ASN A 666 0.08 -7.66 50.96
CA ASN A 666 0.85 -8.42 51.96
C ASN A 666 0.06 -8.73 53.24
N LEU A 667 -1.21 -9.13 53.09
CA LEU A 667 -2.09 -9.52 54.19
C LEU A 667 -1.91 -11.03 54.44
N HIS A 668 -1.38 -11.39 55.60
CA HIS A 668 -1.05 -12.77 56.00
C HIS A 668 -2.03 -13.38 57.00
N THR A 669 -2.88 -12.57 57.63
CA THR A 669 -3.80 -13.02 58.67
C THR A 669 -5.22 -12.47 58.48
N PRO A 670 -6.25 -13.13 59.04
CA PRO A 670 -7.61 -12.60 59.08
C PRO A 670 -7.71 -11.18 59.67
N ASP A 671 -7.01 -10.91 60.77
CA ASP A 671 -7.03 -9.61 61.44
C ASP A 671 -6.50 -8.49 60.53
N GLN A 672 -5.46 -8.78 59.75
CA GLN A 672 -4.92 -7.83 58.75
C GLN A 672 -5.92 -7.57 57.62
N VAL A 673 -6.77 -8.54 57.26
CA VAL A 673 -7.83 -8.35 56.26
C VAL A 673 -8.94 -7.45 56.81
N VAL A 674 -9.33 -7.61 58.07
CA VAL A 674 -10.31 -6.73 58.75
C VAL A 674 -9.77 -5.30 58.84
N GLU A 675 -8.51 -5.12 59.27
CA GLU A 675 -7.86 -3.82 59.32
C GLU A 675 -7.79 -3.17 57.93
N ALA A 676 -7.45 -3.95 56.90
CA ALA A 676 -7.44 -3.48 55.51
C ALA A 676 -8.84 -3.02 55.04
N PHE A 677 -9.89 -3.80 55.33
CA PHE A 677 -11.28 -3.46 54.97
C PHE A 677 -11.70 -2.11 55.58
N HIS A 678 -11.49 -1.95 56.89
CA HIS A 678 -11.81 -0.70 57.59
C HIS A 678 -10.98 0.47 57.06
N SER A 679 -9.68 0.29 56.91
CA SER A 679 -8.78 1.34 56.42
C SER A 679 -9.18 1.84 55.03
N ILE A 680 -9.55 0.93 54.11
CA ILE A 680 -10.04 1.31 52.77
C ILE A 680 -11.37 2.06 52.89
N ARG A 681 -12.34 1.55 53.65
CA ARG A 681 -13.66 2.17 53.83
C ARG A 681 -13.55 3.59 54.40
N GLU A 682 -12.76 3.76 55.46
CA GLU A 682 -12.56 5.05 56.11
C GLU A 682 -11.85 6.05 55.19
N SER A 683 -10.79 5.62 54.49
CA SER A 683 -10.04 6.46 53.57
C SER A 683 -10.92 6.97 52.43
N VAL A 684 -11.71 6.08 51.80
CA VAL A 684 -12.63 6.45 50.71
C VAL A 684 -13.74 7.35 51.20
N THR A 685 -14.36 7.02 52.34
CA THR A 685 -15.44 7.84 52.93
C THR A 685 -14.95 9.26 53.22
N LYS A 686 -13.72 9.40 53.71
CA LYS A 686 -13.11 10.69 54.03
C LYS A 686 -12.72 11.51 52.80
N LEU A 687 -12.17 10.86 51.76
CA LEU A 687 -11.60 11.55 50.59
C LEU A 687 -12.60 11.81 49.46
N ARG A 688 -13.63 10.96 49.35
CA ARG A 688 -14.58 10.97 48.23
C ARG A 688 -16.04 10.91 48.66
N GLY A 689 -16.37 10.23 49.76
CA GLY A 689 -17.75 10.02 50.22
C GLY A 689 -18.07 8.53 50.43
N ALA A 690 -19.05 8.23 51.29
CA ALA A 690 -19.40 6.85 51.67
C ALA A 690 -20.01 6.05 50.50
N GLU A 691 -20.74 6.74 49.62
CA GLU A 691 -21.39 6.23 48.41
C GLU A 691 -20.41 5.66 47.38
N HIS A 692 -19.11 5.95 47.51
CA HIS A 692 -18.07 5.48 46.60
C HIS A 692 -17.42 4.16 47.05
N PHE A 693 -17.79 3.63 48.23
CA PHE A 693 -17.35 2.34 48.75
C PHE A 693 -18.45 1.29 48.57
N GLN A 694 -18.20 0.29 47.73
CA GLN A 694 -19.13 -0.83 47.50
C GLN A 694 -18.67 -2.14 48.18
N GLY A 695 -17.48 -2.13 48.78
CA GLY A 695 -16.84 -3.30 49.39
C GLY A 695 -15.36 -3.38 49.01
N VAL A 696 -14.81 -4.59 49.10
CA VAL A 696 -13.44 -4.89 48.70
C VAL A 696 -13.37 -6.12 47.80
N ILE A 697 -12.32 -6.17 47.00
CA ILE A 697 -11.96 -7.29 46.14
C ILE A 697 -10.75 -7.97 46.77
N LEU A 698 -10.88 -9.27 46.99
CA LEU A 698 -9.83 -10.12 47.55
C LEU A 698 -9.22 -10.97 46.44
N GLU A 699 -7.90 -10.95 46.37
CA GLU A 699 -7.09 -11.68 45.39
C GLU A 699 -5.90 -12.33 46.07
N ARG A 700 -5.41 -13.44 45.50
CA ARG A 700 -4.13 -14.02 45.93
C ARG A 700 -3.00 -13.04 45.62
N MET A 701 -2.11 -12.80 46.58
CA MET A 701 -0.91 -12.02 46.32
C MET A 701 0.08 -12.83 45.49
N ILE A 702 0.50 -12.29 44.35
CA ILE A 702 1.59 -12.85 43.55
C ILE A 702 2.89 -12.22 44.03
N ASP A 703 3.91 -13.04 44.32
CA ASP A 703 5.26 -12.52 44.57
C ASP A 703 5.88 -12.10 43.24
N LEU A 704 6.10 -10.79 43.08
CA LEU A 704 6.64 -10.18 41.86
C LEU A 704 8.17 -10.30 41.76
N ARG A 705 8.84 -10.87 42.79
CA ARG A 705 10.31 -10.86 42.93
C ARG A 705 11.10 -11.89 42.10
N PRO A 706 10.60 -13.08 41.71
CA PRO A 706 11.36 -13.97 40.83
C PRO A 706 11.08 -13.70 39.35
N GLY A 707 11.91 -12.84 38.73
CA GLY A 707 12.16 -12.82 37.28
C GLY A 707 10.98 -12.52 36.34
N GLY A 708 9.91 -11.90 36.83
CA GLY A 708 8.78 -11.46 36.01
C GLY A 708 8.92 -10.02 35.52
N TYR A 709 8.31 -9.72 34.37
CA TYR A 709 8.28 -8.39 33.76
C TYR A 709 6.89 -7.79 33.83
N GLU A 710 6.81 -6.49 34.09
CA GLU A 710 5.57 -5.71 33.98
C GLU A 710 5.44 -5.16 32.55
N VAL A 711 4.35 -5.49 31.90
CA VAL A 711 4.02 -5.08 30.53
C VAL A 711 2.73 -4.27 30.55
N LEU A 712 2.66 -3.25 29.69
CA LEU A 712 1.43 -2.54 29.38
C LEU A 712 0.78 -3.20 28.16
N LEU A 713 -0.51 -3.49 28.25
CA LEU A 713 -1.35 -3.83 27.10
C LEU A 713 -2.61 -2.97 27.16
N GLY A 714 -2.73 -2.01 26.24
CA GLY A 714 -3.79 -1.02 26.26
C GLY A 714 -4.47 -0.83 24.90
N SER A 715 -5.62 -0.17 24.88
CA SER A 715 -6.30 0.24 23.67
C SER A 715 -7.01 1.58 23.84
N THR A 716 -6.91 2.41 22.80
CA THR A 716 -7.59 3.70 22.66
C THR A 716 -8.22 3.81 21.27
N LEU A 717 -9.10 4.78 21.07
CA LEU A 717 -9.71 5.05 19.77
C LEU A 717 -9.05 6.24 19.06
N ASP A 718 -8.53 6.00 17.86
CA ASP A 718 -8.16 7.05 16.92
C ASP A 718 -9.39 7.48 16.09
N PRO A 719 -9.61 8.80 15.86
CA PRO A 719 -10.76 9.28 15.10
C PRO A 719 -10.84 8.79 13.64
N GLN A 720 -9.71 8.45 13.02
CA GLN A 720 -9.62 8.03 11.61
C GLN A 720 -9.44 6.51 11.48
N ALA A 721 -8.65 5.89 12.36
CA ALA A 721 -8.29 4.47 12.28
C ALA A 721 -9.13 3.55 13.20
N GLY A 722 -9.91 4.11 14.12
CA GLY A 722 -10.67 3.33 15.11
C GLY A 722 -9.78 2.79 16.23
N PRO A 723 -10.04 1.59 16.78
CA PRO A 723 -9.27 1.05 17.89
C PRO A 723 -7.79 0.87 17.50
N ILE A 724 -6.90 1.27 18.41
CA ILE A 724 -5.46 1.08 18.34
C ILE A 724 -5.06 0.28 19.58
N VAL A 725 -4.22 -0.73 19.40
CA VAL A 725 -3.62 -1.50 20.50
C VAL A 725 -2.22 -0.97 20.79
N ALA A 726 -1.89 -0.81 22.05
CA ALA A 726 -0.58 -0.41 22.53
C ALA A 726 0.04 -1.53 23.36
N PHE A 727 1.32 -1.83 23.12
CA PHE A 727 2.12 -2.79 23.88
C PHE A 727 3.44 -2.14 24.29
N GLY A 728 3.88 -2.35 25.52
CA GLY A 728 5.13 -1.75 25.97
C GLY A 728 5.56 -2.13 27.38
N THR A 729 6.61 -1.47 27.86
CA THR A 729 7.01 -1.57 29.27
C THR A 729 5.85 -1.07 30.15
N GLY A 730 5.45 -1.87 31.15
CA GLY A 730 4.40 -1.53 32.11
C GLY A 730 4.92 -0.87 33.39
N GLY A 731 4.01 -0.67 34.35
CA GLY A 731 4.31 -0.08 35.67
C GLY A 731 4.25 1.45 35.68
N THR A 732 4.89 2.07 36.67
CA THR A 732 4.81 3.52 36.92
C THR A 732 5.71 4.37 36.03
N LEU A 733 6.66 3.76 35.31
CA LEU A 733 7.68 4.47 34.52
C LEU A 733 7.40 4.47 33.00
N VAL A 734 6.21 4.06 32.58
CA VAL A 734 5.80 4.00 31.16
C VAL A 734 6.07 5.33 30.43
N GLU A 735 5.64 6.45 31.00
CA GLU A 735 5.77 7.79 30.41
C GLU A 735 7.23 8.25 30.27
N VAL A 736 8.12 7.72 31.13
CA VAL A 736 9.54 8.08 31.18
C VAL A 736 10.33 7.32 30.12
N TYR A 737 10.12 6.01 29.99
CA TYR A 737 10.87 5.18 29.04
C TYR A 737 10.39 5.33 27.60
N ARG A 738 9.10 5.66 27.39
CA ARG A 738 8.46 5.74 26.07
C ARG A 738 8.72 4.48 25.22
N ASP A 739 8.77 3.32 25.87
CA ASP A 739 8.97 2.03 25.23
C ASP A 739 7.61 1.40 24.91
N VAL A 740 6.94 1.96 23.92
CA VAL A 740 5.60 1.54 23.48
C VAL A 740 5.60 1.38 21.97
N SER A 741 4.97 0.32 21.49
CA SER A 741 4.62 0.11 20.10
C SER A 741 3.11 0.07 19.94
N LEU A 742 2.64 0.61 18.82
CA LEU A 742 1.23 0.57 18.43
C LEU A 742 0.98 -0.58 17.44
N GLY A 743 -0.28 -0.97 17.32
CA GLY A 743 -0.79 -1.96 16.38
C GLY A 743 -2.23 -1.64 15.97
N ILE A 744 -2.54 -1.77 14.67
CA ILE A 744 -3.92 -1.66 14.17
C ILE A 744 -4.55 -3.05 14.22
N PRO A 745 -5.58 -3.25 15.07
CA PRO A 745 -6.30 -4.50 15.14
C PRO A 745 -7.15 -4.70 13.86
N PRO A 746 -7.46 -5.95 13.48
CA PRO A 746 -7.16 -7.18 14.21
C PRO A 746 -5.69 -7.65 14.08
N LEU A 747 -5.12 -8.09 15.21
CA LEU A 747 -3.78 -8.67 15.34
C LEU A 747 -3.88 -10.19 15.51
N ASN A 748 -3.07 -10.93 14.75
CA ASN A 748 -2.80 -12.35 14.99
C ASN A 748 -1.49 -12.51 15.79
N SER A 749 -1.09 -13.74 16.10
CA SER A 749 0.13 -14.02 16.85
C SER A 749 1.41 -13.48 16.18
N ALA A 750 1.51 -13.55 14.85
CA ALA A 750 2.66 -13.01 14.11
C ALA A 750 2.73 -11.47 14.15
N LEU A 751 1.61 -10.78 13.98
CA LEU A 751 1.51 -9.31 14.07
C LEU A 751 1.73 -8.83 15.50
N ALA A 752 1.22 -9.57 16.49
CA ALA A 752 1.50 -9.33 17.90
C ALA A 752 3.00 -9.46 18.16
N ARG A 753 3.66 -10.53 17.68
CA ARG A 753 5.12 -10.70 17.78
C ARG A 753 5.87 -9.54 17.15
N GLN A 754 5.54 -9.14 15.92
CA GLN A 754 6.15 -8.00 15.25
C GLN A 754 5.95 -6.69 16.02
N MET A 755 4.79 -6.50 16.65
CA MET A 755 4.51 -5.35 17.51
C MET A 755 5.42 -5.36 18.74
N MET A 756 5.55 -6.51 19.41
CA MET A 756 6.42 -6.65 20.58
C MET A 756 7.90 -6.48 20.23
N GLU A 757 8.38 -7.05 19.12
CA GLU A 757 9.77 -6.95 18.63
C GLU A 757 10.28 -5.50 18.48
N ARG A 758 9.37 -4.53 18.32
CA ARG A 758 9.69 -3.09 18.23
C ARG A 758 9.93 -2.42 19.59
N THR A 759 9.71 -3.13 20.69
CA THR A 759 9.93 -2.63 22.05
C THR A 759 11.26 -3.11 22.63
N ARG A 760 11.85 -2.34 23.52
CA ARG A 760 13.05 -2.69 24.27
C ARG A 760 12.76 -3.81 25.26
N ILE A 761 11.58 -3.81 25.89
CA ILE A 761 11.16 -4.85 26.84
C ILE A 761 11.14 -6.24 26.20
N TYR A 762 10.87 -6.36 24.89
CA TYR A 762 10.94 -7.64 24.19
C TYR A 762 12.31 -8.31 24.24
N ASN A 763 13.40 -7.53 24.27
CA ASN A 763 14.74 -8.09 24.46
C ASN A 763 14.94 -8.67 25.86
N ALA A 764 14.31 -8.08 26.88
CA ALA A 764 14.31 -8.62 28.24
C ALA A 764 13.43 -9.87 28.36
N LEU A 765 12.27 -9.89 27.68
CA LEU A 765 11.36 -11.04 27.64
C LEU A 765 11.99 -12.28 27.00
N LYS A 766 13.01 -12.14 26.14
CA LYS A 766 13.82 -13.25 25.58
C LYS A 766 14.80 -13.88 26.59
N GLY A 767 14.91 -13.34 27.80
CA GLY A 767 15.85 -13.77 28.83
C GLY A 767 17.16 -12.98 28.77
N VAL A 768 17.55 -12.40 29.91
CA VAL A 768 18.81 -11.67 30.07
C VAL A 768 19.50 -12.06 31.38
N ARG A 769 20.84 -12.16 31.35
CA ARG A 769 21.69 -12.33 32.56
C ARG A 769 21.21 -13.42 33.54
N GLY A 770 20.92 -14.62 33.03
CA GLY A 770 20.53 -15.78 33.84
C GLY A 770 19.06 -15.85 34.25
N HIS A 771 18.19 -14.99 33.68
CA HIS A 771 16.74 -15.13 33.76
C HIS A 771 16.22 -15.97 32.60
N ASP A 772 15.28 -16.89 32.89
CA ASP A 772 14.60 -17.67 31.88
C ASP A 772 13.74 -16.77 30.96
N PRO A 773 13.58 -17.12 29.67
CA PRO A 773 12.69 -16.41 28.77
C PRO A 773 11.23 -16.50 29.25
N ALA A 774 10.46 -15.46 28.97
CA ALA A 774 9.01 -15.47 29.14
C ALA A 774 8.34 -16.41 28.12
N ASP A 775 7.12 -16.85 28.42
CA ASP A 775 6.26 -17.56 27.46
C ASP A 775 5.76 -16.58 26.38
N LEU A 776 6.60 -16.37 25.35
CA LEU A 776 6.31 -15.43 24.26
C LEU A 776 5.13 -15.87 23.40
N GLU A 777 4.86 -17.17 23.27
CA GLU A 777 3.73 -17.68 22.48
C GLU A 777 2.40 -17.41 23.20
N GLN A 778 2.35 -17.66 24.51
CA GLN A 778 1.19 -17.29 25.31
C GLN A 778 0.97 -15.77 25.30
N LEU A 779 2.04 -14.96 25.34
CA LEU A 779 1.91 -13.50 25.29
C LEU A 779 1.35 -13.02 23.94
N GLN A 780 1.80 -13.60 22.83
CA GLN A 780 1.25 -13.33 21.50
C GLN A 780 -0.26 -13.64 21.46
N THR A 781 -0.66 -14.76 22.05
CA THR A 781 -2.07 -15.18 22.14
C THR A 781 -2.90 -14.21 23.00
N VAL A 782 -2.34 -13.71 24.11
CA VAL A 782 -3.01 -12.71 24.96
C VAL A 782 -3.23 -11.41 24.18
N VAL A 783 -2.22 -10.94 23.44
CA VAL A 783 -2.31 -9.73 22.61
C VAL A 783 -3.33 -9.91 21.48
N SER A 784 -3.38 -11.07 20.80
CA SER A 784 -4.36 -11.34 19.74
C SER A 784 -5.80 -11.40 20.29
N ARG A 785 -6.00 -12.04 21.45
CA ARG A 785 -7.30 -12.07 22.16
C ARG A 785 -7.75 -10.68 22.60
N PHE A 786 -6.83 -9.87 23.13
CA PHE A 786 -7.12 -8.48 23.49
C PHE A 786 -7.49 -7.65 22.27
N SER A 787 -6.73 -7.78 21.17
CA SER A 787 -7.03 -7.14 19.89
C SER A 787 -8.42 -7.52 19.37
N ARG A 788 -8.82 -8.78 19.53
CA ARG A 788 -10.14 -9.25 19.14
C ARG A 788 -11.25 -8.65 20.01
N MET A 789 -11.05 -8.63 21.34
CA MET A 789 -12.01 -8.04 22.28
C MET A 789 -12.35 -6.60 21.90
N VAL A 790 -11.34 -5.75 21.66
CA VAL A 790 -11.56 -4.34 21.32
C VAL A 790 -12.17 -4.14 19.92
N CYS A 791 -11.95 -5.07 18.99
CA CYS A 791 -12.62 -5.07 17.68
C CYS A 791 -14.10 -5.46 17.77
N GLU A 792 -14.43 -6.45 18.60
CA GLU A 792 -15.80 -6.96 18.73
C GLU A 792 -16.67 -6.06 19.62
N GLN A 793 -16.10 -5.54 20.71
CA GLN A 793 -16.81 -4.78 21.74
C GLN A 793 -16.70 -3.27 21.50
N ARG A 794 -17.44 -2.76 20.51
CA ARG A 794 -17.43 -1.34 20.10
C ARG A 794 -17.92 -0.35 21.16
N LEU A 795 -18.51 -0.84 22.26
CA LEU A 795 -18.87 -0.02 23.42
C LEU A 795 -17.64 0.42 24.23
N ILE A 796 -16.50 -0.28 24.10
CA ILE A 796 -15.25 0.06 24.76
C ILE A 796 -14.63 1.27 24.08
N LYS A 797 -14.45 2.34 24.84
CA LYS A 797 -13.74 3.55 24.42
C LYS A 797 -12.23 3.45 24.68
N GLU A 798 -11.86 2.85 25.81
CA GLU A 798 -10.48 2.70 26.28
C GLU A 798 -10.39 1.47 27.18
N CYS A 799 -9.30 0.71 27.07
CA CYS A 799 -9.04 -0.45 27.91
C CYS A 799 -7.55 -0.54 28.22
N ASP A 800 -7.17 -0.58 29.49
CA ASP A 800 -5.78 -0.70 29.92
C ASP A 800 -5.58 -1.89 30.85
N ILE A 801 -4.59 -2.71 30.56
CA ILE A 801 -4.04 -3.72 31.45
C ILE A 801 -2.65 -3.25 31.86
N ASN A 802 -2.55 -2.72 33.08
CA ASN A 802 -1.29 -2.19 33.60
C ASN A 802 -1.16 -2.43 35.13
N PRO A 803 -0.35 -3.41 35.59
CA PRO A 803 0.52 -4.27 34.78
C PRO A 803 -0.18 -5.56 34.30
N LEU A 804 0.16 -5.97 33.08
CA LEU A 804 0.15 -7.37 32.66
C LEU A 804 1.47 -8.00 33.13
N PHE A 805 1.40 -8.92 34.09
CA PHE A 805 2.60 -9.53 34.65
C PHE A 805 2.98 -10.79 33.86
N VAL A 806 4.21 -10.82 33.37
CA VAL A 806 4.71 -11.85 32.45
C VAL A 806 5.87 -12.59 33.11
N THR A 807 5.76 -13.91 33.23
CA THR A 807 6.79 -14.77 33.80
C THR A 807 7.09 -15.96 32.88
N PRO A 808 8.18 -16.71 33.09
CA PRO A 808 8.43 -17.98 32.39
C PRO A 808 7.35 -19.05 32.60
N ARG A 809 6.54 -18.92 33.65
CA ARG A 809 5.52 -19.92 34.05
C ARG A 809 4.08 -19.50 33.73
N GLY A 810 3.89 -18.30 33.21
CA GLY A 810 2.57 -17.80 32.86
C GLY A 810 2.45 -16.29 32.90
N ILE A 811 1.31 -15.86 32.38
CA ILE A 811 0.95 -14.45 32.19
C ILE A 811 -0.34 -14.19 32.96
N VAL A 812 -0.45 -13.02 33.59
CA VAL A 812 -1.65 -12.65 34.35
C VAL A 812 -1.85 -11.14 34.41
N ALA A 813 -3.07 -10.68 34.14
CA ALA A 813 -3.47 -9.30 34.34
C ALA A 813 -3.67 -9.01 35.83
N ILE A 814 -2.86 -8.10 36.38
CA ILE A 814 -2.90 -7.73 37.80
C ILE A 814 -3.95 -6.64 38.06
N ASP A 815 -4.08 -5.71 37.13
CA ASP A 815 -5.03 -4.60 37.16
C ASP A 815 -5.62 -4.41 35.76
N ALA A 816 -6.88 -4.00 35.69
CA ALA A 816 -7.57 -3.77 34.43
C ALA A 816 -8.56 -2.61 34.56
N ARG A 817 -8.52 -1.69 33.60
CA ARG A 817 -9.43 -0.55 33.51
C ARG A 817 -10.13 -0.54 32.17
N VAL A 818 -11.45 -0.55 32.18
CA VAL A 818 -12.28 -0.46 30.97
C VAL A 818 -13.19 0.76 31.06
N VAL A 819 -13.11 1.63 30.06
CA VAL A 819 -13.95 2.82 29.91
C VAL A 819 -14.86 2.61 28.70
N LEU A 820 -16.14 2.90 28.87
CA LEU A 820 -17.17 2.79 27.86
C LEU A 820 -17.47 4.15 27.23
N HIS A 821 -18.08 4.12 26.05
CA HIS A 821 -18.71 5.31 25.50
C HIS A 821 -19.87 5.79 26.38
N ASP A 822 -20.12 7.10 26.34
CA ASP A 822 -21.27 7.70 27.00
C ASP A 822 -22.58 7.04 26.50
N PRO A 823 -23.57 6.79 27.38
CA PRO A 823 -24.84 6.18 27.00
C PRO A 823 -25.56 6.89 25.85
N HIS A 824 -25.34 8.20 25.66
CA HIS A 824 -25.97 9.00 24.61
C HIS A 824 -25.24 8.92 23.26
N VAL A 825 -24.05 8.33 23.19
CA VAL A 825 -23.31 8.16 21.95
C VAL A 825 -23.89 6.97 21.18
N SER A 826 -24.34 7.21 19.95
CA SER A 826 -24.71 6.13 19.02
C SER A 826 -23.46 5.41 18.52
N LEU A 827 -23.51 4.08 18.50
CA LEU A 827 -22.45 3.24 17.91
C LEU A 827 -22.19 3.56 16.43
N ASP A 828 -23.14 4.17 15.72
CA ASP A 828 -22.94 4.59 14.32
C ASP A 828 -21.94 5.75 14.20
N THR A 829 -21.80 6.54 15.27
CA THR A 829 -20.86 7.67 15.34
C THR A 829 -19.47 7.28 15.86
N VAL A 830 -19.35 6.08 16.45
CA VAL A 830 -18.07 5.56 16.95
C VAL A 830 -17.22 5.09 15.77
N PRO A 831 -15.95 5.53 15.66
CA PRO A 831 -15.04 5.08 14.61
C PRO A 831 -15.02 3.56 14.48
N GLN A 832 -15.18 3.06 13.25
CA GLN A 832 -15.06 1.63 12.97
C GLN A 832 -13.58 1.23 12.86
N PRO A 833 -13.22 -0.03 13.14
CA PRO A 833 -11.89 -0.56 12.85
C PRO A 833 -11.45 -0.26 11.42
N ALA A 834 -10.21 0.25 11.28
CA ALA A 834 -9.63 0.55 9.97
C ALA A 834 -9.61 -0.69 9.05
N ILE A 835 -9.43 -1.87 9.64
CA ILE A 835 -9.47 -3.17 8.98
C ILE A 835 -10.62 -3.96 9.55
N ARG A 836 -11.52 -4.44 8.69
CA ARG A 836 -12.65 -5.25 9.11
C ARG A 836 -12.15 -6.62 9.61
N PRO A 837 -12.54 -7.06 10.82
CA PRO A 837 -12.28 -8.42 11.28
C PRO A 837 -12.88 -9.49 10.35
N TYR A 838 -12.37 -10.72 10.43
CA TYR A 838 -12.93 -11.83 9.66
C TYR A 838 -14.43 -12.00 9.97
N PRO A 839 -15.32 -11.95 8.97
CA PRO A 839 -16.77 -11.87 9.19
C PRO A 839 -17.37 -13.26 9.48
N SER A 840 -17.04 -13.78 10.66
CA SER A 840 -17.45 -15.10 11.16
C SER A 840 -18.98 -15.30 11.25
N GLU A 841 -19.74 -14.22 11.24
CA GLU A 841 -21.21 -14.20 11.13
C GLU A 841 -21.73 -14.86 9.85
N TYR A 842 -20.93 -14.93 8.78
CA TYR A 842 -21.29 -15.54 7.49
C TYR A 842 -20.86 -17.00 7.35
N VAL A 843 -20.25 -17.59 8.37
CA VAL A 843 -19.92 -19.03 8.41
C VAL A 843 -21.18 -19.83 8.73
N SER A 844 -21.57 -20.75 7.83
CA SER A 844 -22.70 -21.65 8.07
C SER A 844 -22.57 -22.97 7.28
N PRO A 845 -23.03 -24.10 7.84
CA PRO A 845 -23.13 -25.34 7.10
C PRO A 845 -24.23 -25.23 6.02
N TRP A 846 -24.05 -25.94 4.91
CA TRP A 846 -25.06 -26.07 3.86
C TRP A 846 -25.58 -27.52 3.80
N SER A 847 -26.90 -27.66 3.76
CA SER A 847 -27.61 -28.96 3.88
C SER A 847 -28.47 -29.27 2.64
N GLY A 848 -28.09 -28.76 1.46
CA GLY A 848 -28.80 -29.03 0.21
C GLY A 848 -28.71 -30.49 -0.24
N ASP A 849 -29.28 -30.81 -1.41
CA ASP A 849 -29.17 -32.11 -2.09
C ASP A 849 -27.70 -32.34 -2.46
N SER A 850 -26.99 -32.82 -1.46
CA SER A 850 -25.55 -32.83 -1.33
C SER A 850 -24.86 -33.46 -2.53
N MET A 851 -23.69 -32.93 -2.86
CA MET A 851 -22.73 -33.52 -3.80
C MET A 851 -22.28 -34.88 -3.23
N GLY A 852 -23.15 -35.91 -3.30
CA GLY A 852 -22.91 -37.23 -2.72
C GLY A 852 -22.75 -37.28 -1.19
N ASN A 853 -23.56 -36.54 -0.40
CA ASN A 853 -23.50 -36.51 1.08
C ASN A 853 -22.24 -35.85 1.70
N LEU A 854 -21.44 -35.12 0.93
CA LEU A 854 -20.30 -34.38 1.46
C LEU A 854 -20.75 -33.19 2.33
N PRO A 855 -20.20 -33.02 3.55
CA PRO A 855 -20.47 -31.87 4.39
C PRO A 855 -19.85 -30.61 3.76
N VAL A 856 -20.69 -29.63 3.45
CA VAL A 856 -20.27 -28.35 2.87
C VAL A 856 -20.42 -27.23 3.90
N VAL A 857 -19.40 -26.40 4.03
CA VAL A 857 -19.43 -25.15 4.81
C VAL A 857 -19.27 -23.98 3.86
N ILE A 858 -20.25 -23.07 3.88
CA ILE A 858 -20.14 -21.79 3.20
C ILE A 858 -19.56 -20.79 4.20
N ARG A 859 -18.47 -20.14 3.81
CA ARG A 859 -17.77 -19.17 4.66
C ARG A 859 -17.05 -18.10 3.84
N PRO A 860 -16.76 -16.92 4.41
CA PRO A 860 -15.83 -15.99 3.81
C PRO A 860 -14.48 -16.64 3.50
N ILE A 861 -13.86 -16.26 2.38
CA ILE A 861 -12.54 -16.75 2.01
C ILE A 861 -11.51 -16.34 3.08
N HIS A 862 -10.53 -17.20 3.30
CA HIS A 862 -9.41 -16.93 4.18
C HIS A 862 -8.11 -17.01 3.34
N PRO A 863 -7.07 -16.22 3.62
CA PRO A 863 -5.91 -16.22 2.74
C PRO A 863 -5.10 -17.52 2.74
N SER A 864 -5.22 -18.35 3.79
CA SER A 864 -4.72 -19.74 3.77
C SER A 864 -5.41 -20.62 2.72
N ASP A 865 -6.52 -20.17 2.12
CA ASP A 865 -7.20 -20.85 1.03
C ASP A 865 -6.52 -20.64 -0.32
N THR A 866 -5.45 -19.84 -0.40
CA THR A 866 -4.71 -19.57 -1.64
C THR A 866 -4.35 -20.84 -2.41
N PRO A 867 -3.79 -21.91 -1.80
CA PRO A 867 -3.50 -23.15 -2.53
C PRO A 867 -4.76 -23.81 -3.10
N LYS A 868 -5.82 -23.94 -2.29
CA LYS A 868 -7.12 -24.49 -2.72
C LYS A 868 -7.79 -23.66 -3.81
N LEU A 869 -7.57 -22.35 -3.81
CA LEU A 869 -8.08 -21.43 -4.83
C LEU A 869 -7.36 -21.64 -6.17
N LEU A 870 -6.05 -21.91 -6.15
CA LEU A 870 -5.29 -22.27 -7.34
C LEU A 870 -5.79 -23.61 -7.91
N GLU A 871 -5.98 -24.62 -7.06
CA GLU A 871 -6.54 -25.92 -7.46
C GLU A 871 -7.94 -25.79 -8.05
N PHE A 872 -8.82 -25.00 -7.40
CA PHE A 872 -10.15 -24.68 -7.92
C PHE A 872 -10.10 -24.01 -9.29
N TRP A 873 -9.17 -23.07 -9.48
CA TRP A 873 -8.99 -22.41 -10.76
C TRP A 873 -8.53 -23.38 -11.87
N ASP A 874 -7.56 -24.24 -11.55
CA ASP A 874 -7.06 -25.26 -12.48
C ASP A 874 -8.18 -26.27 -12.84
N ALA A 875 -9.02 -26.64 -11.88
CA ALA A 875 -10.18 -27.50 -12.12
C ALA A 875 -11.23 -26.84 -13.04
N LEU A 876 -11.53 -25.55 -12.85
CA LEU A 876 -12.39 -24.80 -13.77
C LEU A 876 -11.82 -24.80 -15.20
N SER A 877 -10.49 -24.70 -15.33
CA SER A 877 -9.84 -24.58 -16.63
C SER A 877 -9.81 -25.88 -17.45
N THR A 878 -9.86 -27.04 -16.78
CA THR A 878 -9.69 -28.36 -17.39
C THR A 878 -11.01 -29.07 -17.72
N THR A 879 -12.12 -28.71 -17.05
CA THR A 879 -13.39 -29.47 -17.08
C THR A 879 -14.46 -28.95 -18.03
N GLY A 880 -14.22 -27.86 -18.76
CA GLY A 880 -15.08 -27.45 -19.87
C GLY A 880 -15.97 -26.23 -19.65
N THR A 881 -15.60 -25.30 -18.75
CA THR A 881 -15.98 -23.89 -18.92
C THR A 881 -15.25 -23.25 -20.11
N GLY A 882 -15.50 -23.76 -21.33
CA GLY A 882 -14.85 -23.37 -22.58
C GLY A 882 -14.98 -21.88 -22.96
N TYR A 883 -15.70 -21.08 -22.16
CA TYR A 883 -15.85 -19.64 -22.33
C TYR A 883 -14.99 -18.79 -21.37
N LEU A 884 -14.59 -19.33 -20.22
CA LEU A 884 -13.95 -18.59 -19.12
C LEU A 884 -12.44 -18.36 -19.33
N VAL A 885 -11.71 -19.46 -19.56
CA VAL A 885 -10.25 -19.42 -19.71
C VAL A 885 -9.83 -18.59 -20.92
N PRO A 886 -10.42 -18.74 -22.12
CA PRO A 886 -10.03 -17.95 -23.28
C PRO A 886 -10.26 -16.44 -23.11
N GLN A 887 -11.31 -16.03 -22.38
CA GLN A 887 -11.63 -14.62 -22.14
C GLN A 887 -10.71 -13.99 -21.08
N VAL A 888 -10.39 -14.70 -20.00
CA VAL A 888 -9.40 -14.26 -19.00
C VAL A 888 -8.01 -14.20 -19.63
N VAL A 889 -7.66 -15.18 -20.47
CA VAL A 889 -6.43 -15.21 -21.27
C VAL A 889 -6.37 -14.07 -22.29
N ALA A 890 -7.50 -13.71 -22.92
CA ALA A 890 -7.60 -12.58 -23.85
C ALA A 890 -7.58 -11.22 -23.14
N ALA A 891 -8.08 -11.15 -21.90
CA ALA A 891 -8.02 -9.96 -21.05
C ALA A 891 -6.65 -9.74 -20.41
N ALA A 892 -5.77 -10.74 -20.42
CA ALA A 892 -4.40 -10.58 -19.97
C ALA A 892 -3.72 -9.46 -20.79
N PRO A 893 -2.97 -8.56 -20.16
CA PRO A 893 -2.36 -7.41 -20.84
C PRO A 893 -1.22 -7.80 -21.80
N THR A 894 -0.93 -9.10 -21.92
CA THR A 894 0.21 -9.62 -22.67
C THR A 894 -0.11 -10.96 -23.34
N ARG A 895 0.56 -11.17 -24.47
CA ARG A 895 0.56 -12.46 -25.19
C ARG A 895 1.63 -13.43 -24.68
N ASP A 896 2.55 -12.96 -23.83
CA ASP A 896 3.59 -13.78 -23.20
C ASP A 896 3.00 -14.70 -22.13
N VAL A 897 3.31 -16.00 -22.21
CA VAL A 897 2.75 -17.05 -21.36
C VAL A 897 3.24 -16.93 -19.91
N ASN A 898 4.54 -16.69 -19.69
CA ASN A 898 5.11 -16.60 -18.34
C ASN A 898 4.58 -15.38 -17.59
N LEU A 899 4.45 -14.25 -18.30
CA LEU A 899 3.87 -13.03 -17.73
C LEU A 899 2.37 -13.19 -17.46
N ARG A 900 1.65 -13.96 -18.27
CA ARG A 900 0.24 -14.28 -18.07
C ARG A 900 0.00 -15.14 -16.83
N ASP A 901 0.79 -16.20 -16.65
CA ASP A 901 0.66 -17.07 -15.48
C ASP A 901 0.98 -16.32 -14.18
N ARG A 902 1.99 -15.45 -14.22
CA ARG A 902 2.31 -14.56 -13.10
C ARG A 902 1.17 -13.57 -12.83
N TRP A 903 0.59 -12.96 -13.86
CA TRP A 903 -0.56 -12.07 -13.73
C TRP A 903 -1.77 -12.77 -13.09
N LEU A 904 -2.07 -14.00 -13.53
CA LEU A 904 -3.17 -14.81 -13.00
C LEU A 904 -2.95 -15.19 -11.53
N ARG A 905 -1.75 -15.69 -11.18
CA ARG A 905 -1.40 -15.99 -9.78
C ARG A 905 -1.54 -14.76 -8.89
N ASN A 906 -1.03 -13.61 -9.33
CA ASN A 906 -1.20 -12.35 -8.61
C ASN A 906 -2.67 -11.97 -8.43
N ARG A 907 -3.53 -12.33 -9.38
CA ARG A 907 -4.95 -12.03 -9.30
C ARG A 907 -5.69 -12.95 -8.32
N LEU A 908 -5.37 -14.24 -8.33
CA LEU A 908 -5.93 -15.20 -7.37
C LEU A 908 -5.48 -14.87 -5.94
N LEU A 909 -4.23 -14.44 -5.75
CA LEU A 909 -3.75 -13.90 -4.47
C LEU A 909 -4.63 -12.72 -4.01
N ARG A 910 -4.92 -11.74 -4.88
CA ARG A 910 -5.78 -10.60 -4.52
C ARG A 910 -7.22 -10.99 -4.13
N ILE A 911 -7.72 -12.14 -4.59
CA ILE A 911 -9.03 -12.67 -4.18
C ILE A 911 -8.94 -13.33 -2.82
N ALA A 912 -7.91 -14.16 -2.59
CA ALA A 912 -7.68 -14.78 -1.29
C ALA A 912 -7.49 -13.74 -0.18
N PHE A 913 -6.82 -12.63 -0.49
CA PHE A 913 -6.55 -11.48 0.39
C PHE A 913 -7.58 -10.34 0.26
N CYS A 914 -8.84 -10.63 -0.11
CA CYS A 914 -9.85 -9.59 -0.28
C CYS A 914 -10.06 -8.75 0.99
N ASP A 915 -10.31 -7.45 0.83
CA ASP A 915 -10.71 -6.59 1.94
C ASP A 915 -12.24 -6.54 2.07
N PHE A 916 -12.75 -7.11 3.16
CA PHE A 916 -14.18 -7.20 3.49
C PHE A 916 -14.92 -5.86 3.67
N ASN A 917 -14.21 -4.72 3.65
CA ASN A 917 -14.83 -3.39 3.55
C ASN A 917 -15.22 -3.00 2.11
N SER A 918 -14.60 -3.61 1.11
CA SER A 918 -14.78 -3.27 -0.31
C SER A 918 -15.26 -4.46 -1.15
N GLU A 919 -15.07 -5.67 -0.66
CA GLU A 919 -15.35 -6.90 -1.39
C GLU A 919 -15.62 -8.03 -0.40
N MET A 920 -16.75 -8.71 -0.55
CA MET A 920 -17.05 -9.94 0.16
C MET A 920 -16.87 -11.13 -0.77
N VAL A 921 -15.90 -11.99 -0.46
CA VAL A 921 -15.72 -13.28 -1.15
C VAL A 921 -16.12 -14.39 -0.20
N ILE A 922 -17.06 -15.23 -0.62
CA ILE A 922 -17.45 -16.46 0.08
C ILE A 922 -17.11 -17.67 -0.77
N ILE A 923 -16.72 -18.75 -0.11
CA ILE A 923 -16.42 -20.04 -0.72
C ILE A 923 -17.32 -21.12 -0.13
N ALA A 924 -17.63 -22.13 -0.94
CA ALA A 924 -18.18 -23.39 -0.50
C ALA A 924 -17.03 -24.40 -0.37
N GLU A 925 -16.65 -24.73 0.86
CA GLU A 925 -15.65 -25.75 1.15
C GLU A 925 -16.36 -27.07 1.46
N ALA A 926 -16.01 -28.13 0.73
CA ALA A 926 -16.42 -29.49 1.06
C ALA A 926 -15.22 -30.25 1.62
N ARG A 927 -15.48 -31.20 2.51
CA ARG A 927 -14.48 -32.12 3.06
C ARG A 927 -14.80 -33.54 2.68
N ASP A 928 -13.82 -34.25 2.15
CA ASP A 928 -13.94 -35.68 1.87
C ASP A 928 -13.83 -36.53 3.16
N ALA A 929 -13.99 -37.85 3.00
CA ALA A 929 -13.90 -38.81 4.11
C ALA A 929 -12.50 -38.88 4.74
N GLU A 930 -11.46 -38.43 4.03
CA GLU A 930 -10.07 -38.39 4.47
C GLU A 930 -9.72 -37.05 5.16
N GLY A 931 -10.66 -36.11 5.17
CA GLY A 931 -10.54 -34.80 5.81
C GLY A 931 -9.91 -33.72 4.92
N SER A 932 -9.60 -34.03 3.66
CA SER A 932 -9.09 -33.07 2.68
C SER A 932 -10.17 -32.08 2.32
N ALA A 933 -9.81 -30.79 2.28
CA ALA A 933 -10.75 -29.70 2.05
C ALA A 933 -10.53 -29.10 0.66
N ALA A 934 -11.58 -29.04 -0.15
CA ALA A 934 -11.54 -28.45 -1.49
C ALA A 934 -12.59 -27.34 -1.64
N ILE A 935 -12.32 -26.38 -2.51
CA ILE A 935 -13.29 -25.33 -2.88
C ILE A 935 -14.11 -25.84 -4.06
N HIS A 936 -15.44 -25.77 -3.93
CA HIS A 936 -16.39 -26.23 -4.96
C HIS A 936 -17.16 -25.07 -5.61
N ALA A 937 -17.28 -23.95 -4.90
CA ALA A 937 -17.84 -22.72 -5.45
C ALA A 937 -17.17 -21.51 -4.81
N LEU A 938 -17.12 -20.42 -5.58
CA LEU A 938 -16.67 -19.10 -5.15
C LEU A 938 -17.69 -18.07 -5.60
N ALA A 939 -18.11 -17.20 -4.70
CA ALA A 939 -18.96 -16.06 -5.01
C ALA A 939 -18.39 -14.79 -4.41
N GLN A 940 -18.49 -13.71 -5.15
CA GLN A 940 -17.92 -12.41 -4.85
C GLN A 940 -19.00 -11.34 -4.96
N LEU A 941 -19.02 -10.43 -3.99
CA LEU A 941 -19.82 -9.21 -3.99
C LEU A 941 -18.86 -8.03 -3.80
N ARG A 942 -18.65 -7.23 -4.85
CA ARG A 942 -17.85 -5.99 -4.78
C ARG A 942 -18.76 -4.82 -4.45
N LEU A 943 -18.39 -4.04 -3.45
CA LEU A 943 -19.09 -2.83 -3.01
C LEU A 943 -18.62 -1.67 -3.90
N GLU A 944 -19.52 -1.10 -4.71
CA GLU A 944 -19.18 0.06 -5.54
C GLU A 944 -19.54 1.37 -4.84
N PRO A 945 -18.75 2.44 -5.02
CA PRO A 945 -19.09 3.75 -4.51
C PRO A 945 -20.27 4.38 -5.26
N GLU A 946 -21.20 4.96 -4.49
CA GLU A 946 -22.36 5.81 -4.82
C GLU A 946 -22.87 5.94 -6.29
N PRO A 947 -24.20 5.78 -6.54
CA PRO A 947 -25.15 5.08 -5.65
C PRO A 947 -24.56 3.71 -5.27
N ASP A 948 -24.96 3.05 -4.19
CA ASP A 948 -24.26 1.85 -3.67
C ASP A 948 -24.78 0.52 -4.30
N PRO A 949 -24.50 0.16 -5.58
CA PRO A 949 -24.73 -1.19 -6.01
C PRO A 949 -23.60 -2.10 -5.52
N GLY A 950 -23.95 -3.36 -5.32
CA GLY A 950 -22.97 -4.43 -5.29
C GLY A 950 -22.85 -5.09 -6.66
N HIS A 951 -21.64 -5.19 -7.22
CA HIS A 951 -21.39 -6.03 -8.38
C HIS A 951 -21.13 -7.46 -7.91
N PHE A 952 -21.98 -8.42 -8.30
CA PHE A 952 -21.80 -9.82 -7.92
C PHE A 952 -21.16 -10.66 -9.04
N ALA A 953 -20.49 -11.74 -8.65
CA ALA A 953 -19.97 -12.74 -9.56
C ALA A 953 -19.86 -14.11 -8.89
N ILE A 954 -20.04 -15.20 -9.65
CA ILE A 954 -20.11 -16.58 -9.12
C ILE A 954 -19.41 -17.56 -10.07
N ASN A 955 -18.62 -18.47 -9.50
CA ASN A 955 -18.07 -19.65 -10.14
C ASN A 955 -18.44 -20.91 -9.34
N VAL A 956 -18.84 -21.97 -10.04
CA VAL A 956 -19.13 -23.30 -9.47
C VAL A 956 -18.44 -24.33 -10.35
N LEU A 957 -17.79 -25.34 -9.76
CA LEU A 957 -17.17 -26.42 -10.54
C LEU A 957 -18.21 -27.15 -11.40
N ASP A 958 -17.77 -27.62 -12.56
CA ASP A 958 -18.66 -28.27 -13.52
C ASP A 958 -19.24 -29.59 -13.00
N THR A 959 -18.48 -30.31 -12.18
CA THR A 959 -18.90 -31.54 -11.48
C THR A 959 -20.06 -31.32 -10.52
N ASP A 960 -20.27 -30.09 -10.08
CA ASP A 960 -21.18 -29.74 -8.98
C ASP A 960 -22.42 -28.98 -9.45
N ARG A 961 -22.58 -28.84 -10.77
CA ARG A 961 -23.74 -28.20 -11.39
C ARG A 961 -25.00 -29.05 -11.19
N GLY A 962 -26.14 -28.37 -11.01
CA GLY A 962 -27.43 -29.02 -10.82
C GLY A 962 -27.81 -29.33 -9.36
N HIS A 963 -26.86 -29.23 -8.41
CA HIS A 963 -27.09 -29.45 -6.97
C HIS A 963 -27.61 -28.23 -6.20
N GLY A 964 -27.92 -27.12 -6.90
CA GLY A 964 -28.43 -25.89 -6.28
C GLY A 964 -27.39 -25.00 -5.60
N LEU A 965 -26.11 -25.40 -5.59
CA LEU A 965 -25.02 -24.64 -4.94
C LEU A 965 -24.90 -23.20 -5.48
N GLY A 966 -24.94 -23.00 -6.80
CA GLY A 966 -24.90 -21.65 -7.39
C GLY A 966 -26.06 -20.74 -6.96
N THR A 967 -27.27 -21.31 -6.80
CA THR A 967 -28.44 -20.57 -6.28
C THR A 967 -28.25 -20.21 -4.81
N GLU A 968 -27.69 -21.12 -4.00
CA GLU A 968 -27.38 -20.85 -2.61
C GLU A 968 -26.32 -19.74 -2.47
N MET A 969 -25.25 -19.81 -3.26
CA MET A 969 -24.19 -18.80 -3.24
C MET A 969 -24.74 -17.40 -3.56
N LEU A 970 -25.59 -17.24 -4.59
CA LEU A 970 -26.20 -15.94 -4.91
C LEU A 970 -27.15 -15.47 -3.80
N ARG A 971 -27.95 -16.38 -3.22
CA ARG A 971 -28.83 -16.06 -2.08
C ARG A 971 -28.03 -15.53 -0.89
N ARG A 972 -26.87 -16.14 -0.57
CA ARG A 972 -25.98 -15.67 0.50
C ARG A 972 -25.42 -14.28 0.20
N LEU A 973 -25.02 -14.01 -1.05
CA LEU A 973 -24.60 -12.66 -1.44
C LEU A 973 -25.74 -11.64 -1.31
N MET A 974 -26.99 -11.99 -1.63
CA MET A 974 -28.14 -11.11 -1.41
C MET A 974 -28.34 -10.80 0.08
N ASP A 975 -28.23 -11.80 0.96
CA ASP A 975 -28.36 -11.61 2.41
C ASP A 975 -27.24 -10.74 2.98
N ILE A 976 -26.02 -10.95 2.50
CA ILE A 976 -24.87 -10.10 2.83
C ILE A 976 -25.14 -8.68 2.34
N ALA A 977 -25.54 -8.50 1.08
CA ALA A 977 -25.83 -7.18 0.50
C ALA A 977 -26.86 -6.39 1.32
N ARG A 978 -27.93 -7.03 1.82
CA ARG A 978 -28.91 -6.39 2.72
C ARG A 978 -28.27 -5.94 4.04
N ARG A 979 -27.41 -6.77 4.64
CA ARG A 979 -26.72 -6.45 5.90
C ARG A 979 -25.67 -5.36 5.76
N GLU A 980 -25.04 -5.29 4.59
CA GLU A 980 -24.12 -4.20 4.24
C GLU A 980 -24.86 -2.91 3.83
N GLY A 981 -26.20 -2.91 3.82
CA GLY A 981 -27.02 -1.73 3.53
C GLY A 981 -27.09 -1.36 2.04
N LEU A 982 -26.76 -2.29 1.14
CA LEU A 982 -26.82 -2.03 -0.31
C LEU A 982 -28.26 -1.88 -0.78
N THR A 983 -28.47 -0.97 -1.72
CA THR A 983 -29.79 -0.70 -2.31
C THR A 983 -30.09 -1.61 -3.50
N ARG A 984 -29.06 -2.11 -4.17
CA ARG A 984 -29.18 -3.00 -5.33
C ARG A 984 -27.94 -3.84 -5.54
N ILE A 985 -28.07 -4.93 -6.27
CA ILE A 985 -26.94 -5.72 -6.77
C ILE A 985 -27.13 -6.04 -8.25
N TRP A 986 -26.04 -6.10 -9.00
CA TRP A 986 -26.09 -6.35 -10.44
C TRP A 986 -24.88 -7.14 -10.95
N SER A 987 -25.00 -7.65 -12.17
CA SER A 987 -23.90 -8.28 -12.91
C SER A 987 -24.19 -8.29 -14.43
N GLU A 988 -23.15 -8.39 -15.24
CA GLU A 988 -23.27 -8.56 -16.70
C GLU A 988 -23.18 -10.04 -17.08
N ILE A 989 -24.21 -10.54 -17.76
CA ILE A 989 -24.32 -11.94 -18.15
C ILE A 989 -24.18 -12.10 -19.65
N ALA A 990 -23.29 -12.99 -20.09
CA ALA A 990 -23.19 -13.35 -21.50
C ALA A 990 -24.52 -13.99 -21.96
N PRO A 991 -25.04 -13.66 -23.16
CA PRO A 991 -26.28 -14.25 -23.67
C PRO A 991 -26.27 -15.78 -23.70
N GLU A 992 -25.08 -16.37 -23.86
CA GLU A 992 -24.84 -17.81 -23.90
C GLU A 992 -24.93 -18.49 -22.51
N ASN A 993 -24.77 -17.75 -21.40
CA ASN A 993 -24.83 -18.30 -20.04
C ASN A 993 -26.27 -18.41 -19.52
N ARG A 994 -27.02 -19.35 -20.11
CA ARG A 994 -28.40 -19.65 -19.72
C ARG A 994 -28.55 -20.17 -18.29
N ALA A 995 -27.50 -20.77 -17.73
CA ALA A 995 -27.52 -21.25 -16.34
C ALA A 995 -27.60 -20.08 -15.35
N MET A 996 -26.75 -19.06 -15.52
CA MET A 996 -26.76 -17.87 -14.66
C MET A 996 -28.05 -17.06 -14.84
N GLN A 997 -28.55 -16.91 -16.08
CA GLN A 997 -29.85 -16.27 -16.35
C GLN A 997 -30.99 -16.94 -15.56
N ARG A 998 -31.08 -18.29 -15.58
CA ARG A 998 -32.09 -19.04 -14.80
C ARG A 998 -31.94 -18.87 -13.30
N ILE A 999 -30.71 -18.81 -12.78
CA ILE A 999 -30.46 -18.57 -11.35
C ILE A 999 -30.97 -17.16 -10.97
N CYS A 1000 -30.64 -16.15 -11.77
CA CYS A 1000 -31.11 -14.78 -11.60
C CYS A 1000 -32.64 -14.68 -11.63
N GLU A 1001 -33.29 -15.25 -12.65
CA GLU A 1001 -34.76 -15.29 -12.77
C GLU A 1001 -35.41 -15.97 -11.55
N LYS A 1002 -34.88 -17.11 -11.10
CA LYS A 1002 -35.38 -17.85 -9.93
C LYS A 1002 -35.29 -17.04 -8.64
N LEU A 1003 -34.31 -16.16 -8.53
CA LEU A 1003 -34.11 -15.28 -7.37
C LEU A 1003 -34.74 -13.89 -7.55
N GLY A 1004 -35.47 -13.66 -8.65
CA GLY A 1004 -36.25 -12.45 -8.89
C GLY A 1004 -35.48 -11.27 -9.48
N PHE A 1005 -34.31 -11.50 -10.10
CA PHE A 1005 -33.58 -10.46 -10.82
C PHE A 1005 -34.33 -10.05 -12.09
N GLN A 1006 -34.24 -8.77 -12.43
CA GLN A 1006 -34.68 -8.24 -13.71
C GLN A 1006 -33.55 -8.39 -14.72
N LEU A 1007 -33.84 -9.01 -15.86
CA LEU A 1007 -32.90 -9.17 -16.97
C LEU A 1007 -33.23 -8.18 -18.09
N GLY A 1008 -32.25 -7.40 -18.54
CA GLY A 1008 -32.43 -6.40 -19.59
C GLY A 1008 -31.16 -6.16 -20.43
N PRO A 1009 -31.24 -5.42 -21.55
CA PRO A 1009 -30.06 -5.03 -22.30
C PRO A 1009 -29.20 -4.04 -21.51
N LEU A 1010 -27.87 -4.14 -21.61
CA LEU A 1010 -26.97 -3.11 -21.06
C LEU A 1010 -27.11 -1.79 -21.84
N PRO A 1011 -27.26 -0.64 -21.15
CA PRO A 1011 -27.16 0.67 -21.79
C PRO A 1011 -25.73 0.91 -22.30
N ASP A 1012 -25.59 1.38 -23.55
CA ASP A 1012 -24.35 1.96 -24.10
C ASP A 1012 -23.11 1.04 -24.28
N GLN A 1013 -23.27 -0.29 -24.39
CA GLN A 1013 -22.15 -1.20 -24.75
C GLN A 1013 -22.40 -1.99 -26.04
N GLU A 1014 -21.43 -1.97 -26.97
CA GLU A 1014 -21.45 -2.72 -28.25
C GLU A 1014 -21.34 -4.26 -28.08
N ASN A 1015 -21.21 -4.76 -26.85
CA ASN A 1015 -20.79 -6.16 -26.60
C ASN A 1015 -21.96 -7.16 -26.54
N GLY A 1016 -23.21 -6.69 -26.44
CA GLY A 1016 -24.42 -7.54 -26.47
C GLY A 1016 -24.70 -8.34 -25.19
N ASN A 1017 -24.08 -7.99 -24.06
CA ASN A 1017 -24.32 -8.61 -22.75
C ASN A 1017 -25.70 -8.26 -22.16
N ILE A 1018 -26.22 -9.11 -21.26
CA ILE A 1018 -27.47 -8.94 -20.53
C ILE A 1018 -27.19 -8.42 -19.12
N LEU A 1019 -27.78 -7.29 -18.75
CA LEU A 1019 -27.76 -6.79 -17.37
C LEU A 1019 -28.71 -7.63 -16.51
N ALA A 1020 -28.22 -8.19 -15.42
CA ALA A 1020 -29.04 -8.72 -14.34
C ALA A 1020 -29.00 -7.78 -13.14
N GLU A 1021 -30.14 -7.26 -12.73
CA GLU A 1021 -30.25 -6.32 -11.60
C GLU A 1021 -31.31 -6.77 -10.61
N TYR A 1022 -31.02 -6.61 -9.31
CA TYR A 1022 -31.97 -6.84 -8.22
C TYR A 1022 -31.96 -5.64 -7.27
N VAL A 1023 -33.13 -5.05 -7.07
CA VAL A 1023 -33.33 -3.98 -6.08
C VAL A 1023 -33.60 -4.63 -4.73
N LEU A 1024 -32.76 -4.32 -3.75
CA LEU A 1024 -32.92 -4.81 -2.39
C LEU A 1024 -33.97 -3.91 -1.71
N SER A 1025 -35.15 -4.45 -1.41
CA SER A 1025 -36.15 -3.72 -0.62
C SER A 1025 -35.58 -3.41 0.76
N ALA A 1026 -35.72 -2.14 1.20
CA ALA A 1026 -35.27 -1.65 2.50
C ALA A 1026 -35.85 -2.44 3.68
#